data_AF-A0A1I7RHU0-F1
#
_entry.id   AF-A0A1I7RHU0-F1
#
_cell.length_a   1.000
_cell.length_b   1.000
_cell.length_c   1.000
_cell.angle_alpha   90.00
_cell.angle_beta   90.00
_cell.angle_gamma   90.00
#
_symmetry.space_group_name_H-M   'P 1'
#
loop_
_entity.id
_entity.type
_entity.pdbx_description
1 polymer ?
#
loop_
_entity_poly.entity_id
_entity_poly.type
_entity_poly.pdbx_seq_one_letter_code
_entity_poly.pdbx_strand_id
1 'polypeptide(L)'
;MISLQFLSFFTVFLTVTPVTADSSSECFDQQYSNHIADFRALHTIQRIAVVAPLSAFYVHVEITDGAEQVVKRENGEPLIVYSSISSASIDWQSLNVLARAVRVVSVFDDKDDISPVIIVTACPYRTRPVYLDAQPFAVDAYRVGLVSMYENELAIVFRTFEDGIFFFSMADQGDMLVAQLVSGRVECLFDFGSLSRASITGGRALNDGEWHELRWTHQFDSVQLFIDGVLVNSTVPSGLYRKLDFNFQVEVGGRPEDQYSAEIETSFHGCLAKVMLNNVDLLSMAPKTARDCQMPKPQILSIRSGSVQIPYSFLPFALEFRILSGPTPVLSILDSMNGTLLELRVDEHSHLILEADAKQLKQLSTPAVDVTDGSWHALSVKLRGGRLDVDVDGYTVLWLEGSLVRKIGLKMTSFRISAAGCFRSATVDLKSASLVMGDIIRDKCGYSDKCLPNPCENNGKCLQVDLDKFKCECTSQYTGTYCHTSLLPRSCEDHYNRKKAQSSGLPSLFGKLRPHYSGPINNITIDLDGGGPLKPLNVLCSHFNDNSQAESTVLEHNVVQGVYVTGPTEPGAVRRGLDYGVDGEELDRFIDGFESCKQFMRFECQGGAKLMSYGQERRPSTWYATRNGQHGLQWADAPPFSRMCSCAINSSCSHNKMCNCDSGRDGIDEGYNTHSQLLPIMQLYVGGTQQSSSVNISVGPLRCQRRQVYETVTFIDRNQNVVGTQSFGLGTVFDIYLQVRFSHSQMTIFTWESANGERWYQLFVRDGKVVGQIVNAGRSHEIVSDVNINDNEWHTIYWEADPQTAKLVVDRHEKTVSAFFILPDTFTFILGSRTGRGNAGYAGQIRGLYLCGKEIQIAQLVRKLNPMGVQIGDTGYCRMNRCANGANCVEYYDNYKCNCSMTPFSGEQCDQEVGMWIPTGSSLQIPWQHPAQVATCYRINVQTAISNVSLIRARALFAESAFNMSIDITGHLNIRIFDGFFYSKNLTDQKIIISDDKTKDIEFCANRQHFNLSVNAEQIFSLEGNFTFFINLNQWRLISTNFTGCISRLQIGSSFPLKNPNGSRMKYSGKIKFGSCPFDPLQYQPIEEPDEKPSEIQISSVIKNQQKLLIITPAIGIITAIFLAVLLCIVICYIRSRPDGVYKTNENVVPYSSKSVEPLVHEHPYSKEYFC
;
A
#
# COMPACT_ATOMS: atom_id res chain seq x y z
N MET A 1 18.21 -42.15 -41.68
CA MET A 1 19.41 -42.95 -42.04
C MET A 1 19.88 -43.69 -40.78
N ILE A 2 19.79 -45.04 -40.80
CA ILE A 2 20.68 -46.03 -40.13
C ILE A 2 20.69 -46.01 -38.58
N SER A 3 20.51 -47.07 -37.78
CA SER A 3 20.21 -48.52 -37.85
C SER A 3 20.01 -48.95 -36.37
N LEU A 4 18.87 -49.52 -35.95
CA LEU A 4 18.57 -50.97 -35.79
C LEU A 4 19.64 -51.89 -35.16
N GLN A 5 19.24 -52.48 -34.02
CA GLN A 5 19.38 -53.87 -33.51
C GLN A 5 20.72 -54.45 -33.04
N PHE A 6 20.71 -54.95 -31.79
CA PHE A 6 21.15 -56.27 -31.25
C PHE A 6 21.22 -56.12 -29.69
N LEU A 7 20.88 -57.05 -28.78
CA LEU A 7 20.48 -58.46 -28.80
C LEU A 7 19.83 -58.78 -27.42
N SER A 8 18.82 -59.65 -27.43
CA SER A 8 18.10 -60.27 -26.32
C SER A 8 18.92 -61.34 -25.58
N PHE A 9 18.65 -61.58 -24.28
CA PHE A 9 18.33 -62.89 -23.65
C PHE A 9 18.57 -62.85 -22.13
N PHE A 10 17.50 -62.89 -21.32
CA PHE A 10 17.25 -63.88 -20.25
C PHE A 10 15.90 -63.57 -19.58
N THR A 11 14.94 -64.48 -19.76
CA THR A 11 13.64 -64.53 -19.09
C THR A 11 13.55 -65.82 -18.29
N VAL A 12 13.29 -65.77 -16.98
CA VAL A 12 12.47 -66.75 -16.25
C VAL A 12 11.76 -66.08 -15.07
N PHE A 13 10.45 -65.87 -15.27
CA PHE A 13 9.31 -66.00 -14.35
C PHE A 13 9.42 -65.63 -12.85
N LEU A 14 8.71 -64.56 -12.50
CA LEU A 14 7.74 -64.57 -11.39
C LEU A 14 6.51 -63.77 -11.83
N THR A 15 5.41 -64.48 -12.07
CA THR A 15 4.09 -63.94 -12.41
C THR A 15 3.49 -63.25 -11.19
N VAL A 16 3.49 -61.93 -11.20
CA VAL A 16 2.48 -61.14 -10.47
C VAL A 16 1.74 -60.35 -11.53
N THR A 17 0.48 -60.72 -11.75
CA THR A 17 -0.45 -59.91 -12.54
C THR A 17 -0.61 -58.56 -11.85
N PRO A 18 -0.18 -57.42 -12.45
CA PRO A 18 -0.64 -56.14 -11.97
C PRO A 18 -2.10 -56.03 -12.43
N VAL A 19 -3.01 -55.95 -11.46
CA VAL A 19 -4.32 -55.37 -11.71
C VAL A 19 -4.04 -53.93 -12.13
N THR A 20 -4.25 -53.65 -13.41
CA THR A 20 -4.13 -52.30 -13.97
C THR A 20 -5.20 -51.42 -13.32
N ALA A 21 -4.78 -50.55 -12.42
CA ALA A 21 -5.54 -49.37 -12.04
C ALA A 21 -5.57 -48.41 -13.24
N ASP A 22 -6.62 -48.53 -14.05
CA ASP A 22 -6.95 -47.61 -15.13
C ASP A 22 -7.57 -46.35 -14.51
N SER A 23 -6.75 -45.39 -14.05
CA SER A 23 -7.25 -44.14 -13.45
C SER A 23 -6.43 -42.88 -13.78
N SER A 24 -5.98 -42.75 -15.03
CA SER A 24 -5.70 -41.43 -15.59
C SER A 24 -6.48 -41.26 -16.88
N SER A 25 -7.77 -40.94 -16.74
CA SER A 25 -8.54 -40.43 -17.86
C SER A 25 -7.88 -39.13 -18.32
N GLU A 26 -7.34 -39.09 -19.54
CA GLU A 26 -6.84 -37.86 -20.14
C GLU A 26 -7.93 -36.78 -20.13
N CYS A 27 -7.56 -35.56 -19.72
CA CYS A 27 -8.45 -34.40 -19.71
C CYS A 27 -8.39 -33.71 -21.08
N PHE A 28 -9.54 -33.23 -21.57
CA PHE A 28 -9.63 -32.60 -22.88
C PHE A 28 -10.25 -31.22 -22.81
N ASP A 29 -9.75 -30.29 -23.62
CA ASP A 29 -10.37 -28.98 -23.82
C ASP A 29 -11.60 -29.13 -24.73
N GLN A 30 -12.73 -28.60 -24.29
CA GLN A 30 -14.01 -28.66 -24.99
C GLN A 30 -14.60 -27.25 -25.12
N GLN A 31 -15.25 -26.97 -26.24
CA GLN A 31 -15.82 -25.66 -26.56
C GLN A 31 -17.32 -25.76 -26.84
N TYR A 32 -18.08 -24.82 -26.28
CA TYR A 32 -19.53 -24.75 -26.38
C TYR A 32 -19.97 -23.33 -26.76
N SER A 33 -20.78 -23.19 -27.81
CA SER A 33 -21.31 -21.90 -28.28
C SER A 33 -22.72 -21.64 -27.71
N ASN A 34 -22.87 -21.78 -26.40
CA ASN A 34 -24.14 -21.59 -25.70
C ASN A 34 -23.84 -21.20 -24.23
N HIS A 35 -24.84 -20.70 -23.51
CA HIS A 35 -24.75 -20.42 -22.06
C HIS A 35 -24.62 -21.68 -21.20
N ILE A 36 -24.84 -22.86 -21.77
CA ILE A 36 -24.80 -24.15 -21.09
C ILE A 36 -23.85 -25.08 -21.85
N ALA A 37 -22.85 -25.59 -21.13
CA ALA A 37 -21.99 -26.69 -21.54
C ALA A 37 -22.50 -27.97 -20.85
N ASP A 38 -23.25 -28.80 -21.57
CA ASP A 38 -23.78 -30.09 -21.09
C ASP A 38 -22.90 -31.24 -21.57
N PHE A 39 -22.27 -31.94 -20.62
CA PHE A 39 -21.36 -33.06 -20.88
C PHE A 39 -22.07 -34.42 -20.96
N ARG A 40 -23.38 -34.49 -20.67
CA ARG A 40 -24.22 -35.70 -20.58
C ARG A 40 -23.81 -36.71 -19.49
N ALA A 41 -22.58 -36.67 -19.01
CA ALA A 41 -22.01 -37.50 -17.95
C ALA A 41 -21.20 -36.64 -16.97
N LEU A 42 -20.90 -37.17 -15.79
CA LEU A 42 -20.10 -36.45 -14.80
C LEU A 42 -18.66 -36.27 -15.27
N HIS A 43 -18.15 -35.06 -15.10
CA HIS A 43 -16.78 -34.68 -15.36
C HIS A 43 -16.23 -33.86 -14.20
N THR A 44 -14.94 -33.98 -13.97
CA THR A 44 -14.19 -33.02 -13.15
C THR A 44 -13.75 -31.88 -14.06
N ILE A 45 -14.23 -30.67 -13.80
CA ILE A 45 -13.91 -29.47 -14.57
C ILE A 45 -12.71 -28.79 -13.91
N GLN A 46 -11.56 -28.83 -14.58
CA GLN A 46 -10.31 -28.28 -14.03
C GLN A 46 -10.26 -26.76 -14.15
N ARG A 47 -10.60 -26.23 -15.33
CA ARG A 47 -10.58 -24.79 -15.63
C ARG A 47 -11.65 -24.40 -16.64
N ILE A 48 -12.04 -23.13 -16.60
CA ILE A 48 -13.03 -22.51 -17.50
C ILE A 48 -12.49 -21.19 -18.05
N ALA A 49 -12.89 -20.87 -19.27
CA ALA A 49 -12.75 -19.57 -19.87
C ALA A 49 -14.01 -19.21 -20.67
N VAL A 50 -14.27 -17.92 -20.84
CA VAL A 50 -15.39 -17.42 -21.63
C VAL A 50 -14.85 -16.45 -22.69
N VAL A 51 -15.29 -16.60 -23.94
CA VAL A 51 -15.02 -15.65 -25.03
C VAL A 51 -16.33 -15.01 -25.44
N ALA A 52 -16.42 -13.68 -25.29
CA ALA A 52 -17.59 -12.85 -25.56
C ALA A 52 -17.18 -11.35 -25.57
N PRO A 53 -18.04 -10.42 -26.03
CA PRO A 53 -17.86 -8.99 -25.73
C PRO A 53 -17.67 -8.78 -24.22
N LEU A 54 -16.78 -7.86 -23.83
CA LEU A 54 -16.37 -7.64 -22.42
C LEU A 54 -17.55 -7.66 -21.46
N SER A 55 -17.66 -8.74 -20.68
CA SER A 55 -18.76 -9.07 -19.78
C SER A 55 -18.25 -9.92 -18.61
N ALA A 56 -19.11 -10.13 -17.61
CA ALA A 56 -18.83 -10.96 -16.44
C ALA A 56 -19.96 -11.96 -16.22
N PHE A 57 -19.60 -13.18 -15.85
CA PHE A 57 -20.56 -14.29 -15.68
C PHE A 57 -20.37 -15.00 -14.34
N TYR A 58 -21.48 -15.32 -13.67
CA TYR A 58 -21.52 -16.31 -12.61
C TYR A 58 -21.48 -17.72 -13.20
N VAL A 59 -20.72 -18.61 -12.55
CA VAL A 59 -20.63 -20.02 -12.94
C VAL A 59 -21.55 -20.85 -12.07
N HIS A 60 -22.50 -21.53 -12.70
CA HIS A 60 -23.36 -22.53 -12.09
C HIS A 60 -22.95 -23.92 -12.55
N VAL A 61 -22.99 -24.88 -11.64
CA VAL A 61 -22.74 -26.30 -11.91
C VAL A 61 -23.97 -27.13 -11.56
N GLU A 62 -24.18 -28.19 -12.32
CA GLU A 62 -25.25 -29.16 -12.09
C GLU A 62 -24.63 -30.56 -11.98
N ILE A 63 -24.83 -31.26 -10.86
CA ILE A 63 -24.38 -32.64 -10.65
C ILE A 63 -25.50 -33.64 -11.02
N THR A 64 -26.74 -33.30 -10.70
CA THR A 64 -27.96 -34.09 -10.97
C THR A 64 -29.06 -33.18 -11.51
N ASP A 65 -29.96 -33.73 -12.33
CA ASP A 65 -31.04 -32.96 -12.96
C ASP A 65 -31.79 -32.03 -11.98
N GLY A 66 -31.81 -30.73 -12.29
CA GLY A 66 -32.56 -29.70 -11.58
C GLY A 66 -31.91 -29.16 -10.30
N ALA A 67 -30.66 -29.55 -10.00
CA ALA A 67 -29.90 -29.07 -8.83
C ALA A 67 -28.71 -28.21 -9.27
N GLU A 68 -28.98 -26.96 -9.65
CA GLU A 68 -27.96 -25.96 -10.02
C GLU A 68 -27.38 -25.26 -8.77
N GLN A 69 -26.06 -25.22 -8.65
CA GLN A 69 -25.36 -24.52 -7.57
C GLN A 69 -24.35 -23.51 -8.15
N VAL A 70 -24.26 -22.34 -7.52
CA VAL A 70 -23.24 -21.34 -7.85
C VAL A 70 -21.89 -21.78 -7.29
N VAL A 71 -20.86 -21.80 -8.14
CA VAL A 71 -19.48 -22.05 -7.69
C VAL A 71 -18.98 -20.85 -6.90
N LYS A 72 -18.33 -21.10 -5.76
CA LYS A 72 -17.79 -20.05 -4.88
C LYS A 72 -16.25 -20.05 -4.90
N ARG A 73 -15.66 -18.91 -4.59
CA ARG A 73 -14.23 -18.74 -4.31
C ARG A 73 -13.91 -19.12 -2.87
N GLU A 74 -12.63 -19.20 -2.53
CA GLU A 74 -12.16 -19.50 -1.16
C GLU A 74 -12.66 -18.53 -0.08
N ASN A 75 -13.03 -17.30 -0.47
CA ASN A 75 -13.58 -16.26 0.41
C ASN A 75 -15.11 -16.32 0.56
N GLY A 76 -15.78 -17.30 -0.07
CA GLY A 76 -17.24 -17.48 -0.01
C GLY A 76 -18.05 -16.68 -1.04
N GLU A 77 -17.41 -15.81 -1.82
CA GLU A 77 -18.09 -15.06 -2.88
C GLU A 77 -18.34 -15.91 -4.13
N PRO A 78 -19.41 -15.64 -4.90
CA PRO A 78 -19.62 -16.28 -6.20
C PRO A 78 -18.40 -16.13 -7.12
N LEU A 79 -18.02 -17.21 -7.79
CA LEU A 79 -16.98 -17.18 -8.80
C LEU A 79 -17.47 -16.40 -10.02
N ILE A 80 -16.82 -15.27 -10.28
CA ILE A 80 -17.00 -14.48 -11.50
C ILE A 80 -15.93 -14.90 -12.51
N VAL A 81 -16.37 -15.25 -13.72
CA VAL A 81 -15.52 -15.46 -14.90
C VAL A 81 -15.71 -14.30 -15.85
N TYR A 82 -14.60 -13.71 -16.28
CA TYR A 82 -14.57 -12.58 -17.20
C TYR A 82 -14.42 -13.08 -18.63
N SER A 83 -15.17 -12.48 -19.55
CA SER A 83 -14.99 -12.82 -20.95
C SER A 83 -13.79 -12.11 -21.56
N SER A 84 -13.02 -12.84 -22.37
CA SER A 84 -11.97 -12.26 -23.22
C SER A 84 -12.52 -11.91 -24.59
N ILE A 85 -12.02 -10.84 -25.20
CA ILE A 85 -12.45 -10.39 -26.55
C ILE A 85 -12.04 -11.41 -27.62
N SER A 86 -10.94 -12.13 -27.42
CA SER A 86 -10.38 -13.06 -28.39
C SER A 86 -9.86 -14.34 -27.75
N SER A 87 -9.80 -15.40 -28.56
CA SER A 87 -9.18 -16.68 -28.15
C SER A 87 -7.66 -16.58 -27.95
N ALA A 88 -7.01 -15.50 -28.40
CA ALA A 88 -5.58 -15.28 -28.20
C ALA A 88 -5.25 -14.66 -26.83
N SER A 89 -6.25 -14.06 -26.18
CA SER A 89 -6.13 -13.38 -24.88
C SER A 89 -6.94 -14.07 -23.78
N ILE A 90 -7.15 -15.39 -23.91
CA ILE A 90 -7.96 -16.19 -22.99
C ILE A 90 -7.44 -16.07 -21.55
N ASP A 91 -8.33 -15.65 -20.67
CA ASP A 91 -8.14 -15.66 -19.23
C ASP A 91 -8.74 -16.93 -18.63
N TRP A 92 -7.88 -17.84 -18.16
CA TRP A 92 -8.31 -19.13 -17.60
C TRP A 92 -8.55 -19.03 -16.10
N GLN A 93 -9.74 -19.44 -15.67
CA GLN A 93 -10.08 -19.55 -14.26
C GLN A 93 -10.01 -21.02 -13.82
N SER A 94 -9.29 -21.29 -12.72
CA SER A 94 -9.25 -22.61 -12.09
C SER A 94 -10.56 -22.89 -11.33
N LEU A 95 -11.05 -24.14 -11.37
CA LEU A 95 -12.33 -24.58 -10.82
C LEU A 95 -12.21 -25.85 -9.96
N ASN A 96 -11.68 -26.94 -10.52
CA ASN A 96 -11.65 -28.29 -9.91
C ASN A 96 -12.99 -28.77 -9.30
N VAL A 97 -14.11 -28.58 -10.01
CA VAL A 97 -15.46 -28.95 -9.55
C VAL A 97 -16.02 -30.16 -10.30
N LEU A 98 -16.84 -30.96 -9.63
CA LEU A 98 -17.58 -32.06 -10.27
C LEU A 98 -18.88 -31.52 -10.89
N ALA A 99 -19.10 -31.76 -12.18
CA ALA A 99 -20.29 -31.29 -12.88
C ALA A 99 -20.68 -32.19 -14.06
N ARG A 100 -21.99 -32.32 -14.31
CA ARG A 100 -22.58 -32.85 -15.56
C ARG A 100 -22.88 -31.74 -16.56
N ALA A 101 -23.23 -30.55 -16.07
CA ALA A 101 -23.37 -29.36 -16.88
C ALA A 101 -22.80 -28.14 -16.17
N VAL A 102 -22.25 -27.21 -16.95
CA VAL A 102 -21.80 -25.90 -16.51
C VAL A 102 -22.62 -24.84 -17.22
N ARG A 103 -23.21 -23.92 -16.47
CA ARG A 103 -24.00 -22.81 -16.99
C ARG A 103 -23.38 -21.48 -16.59
N VAL A 104 -23.26 -20.56 -17.54
CA VAL A 104 -22.80 -19.19 -17.28
C VAL A 104 -23.97 -18.23 -17.35
N VAL A 105 -24.16 -17.45 -16.28
CA VAL A 105 -25.25 -16.48 -16.16
C VAL A 105 -24.62 -15.09 -16.07
N SER A 106 -25.04 -14.15 -16.93
CA SER A 106 -24.52 -12.78 -16.89
C SER A 106 -24.73 -12.17 -15.50
N VAL A 107 -23.69 -11.54 -14.95
CA VAL A 107 -23.79 -10.82 -13.67
C VAL A 107 -24.69 -9.60 -13.81
N PHE A 108 -24.69 -8.98 -14.99
CA PHE A 108 -25.55 -7.86 -15.30
C PHE A 108 -26.80 -8.33 -16.04
N ASP A 109 -27.95 -7.81 -15.63
CA ASP A 109 -29.24 -8.00 -16.30
C ASP A 109 -29.27 -7.14 -17.59
N ASP A 110 -28.36 -7.44 -18.51
CA ASP A 110 -28.28 -6.77 -19.80
C ASP A 110 -29.33 -7.40 -20.73
N LYS A 111 -30.18 -6.55 -21.31
CA LYS A 111 -31.24 -6.96 -22.25
C LYS A 111 -30.70 -7.47 -23.59
N ASP A 112 -29.38 -7.43 -23.77
CA ASP A 112 -28.69 -7.88 -24.96
C ASP A 112 -28.35 -9.38 -24.83
N ASP A 113 -28.84 -10.17 -25.77
CA ASP A 113 -28.64 -11.63 -25.86
C ASP A 113 -27.20 -11.96 -26.25
N ILE A 114 -26.26 -11.76 -25.31
CA ILE A 114 -24.84 -12.09 -25.49
C ILE A 114 -24.72 -13.60 -25.59
N SER A 115 -24.31 -14.15 -26.74
CA SER A 115 -24.03 -15.58 -26.89
C SER A 115 -22.55 -15.88 -26.56
N PRO A 116 -22.21 -16.35 -25.35
CA PRO A 116 -20.84 -16.65 -24.97
C PRO A 116 -20.33 -17.94 -25.62
N VAL A 117 -19.03 -18.02 -25.80
CA VAL A 117 -18.32 -19.28 -26.07
C VAL A 117 -17.64 -19.73 -24.79
N ILE A 118 -18.11 -20.84 -24.22
CA ILE A 118 -17.55 -21.47 -23.03
C ILE A 118 -16.45 -22.44 -23.47
N ILE A 119 -15.28 -22.32 -22.87
CA ILE A 119 -14.15 -23.25 -23.07
C ILE A 119 -13.83 -23.86 -21.71
N VAL A 120 -13.80 -25.19 -21.63
CA VAL A 120 -13.55 -25.92 -20.38
C VAL A 120 -12.56 -27.05 -20.59
N THR A 121 -11.72 -27.29 -19.59
CA THR A 121 -10.91 -28.53 -19.53
C THR A 121 -11.65 -29.52 -18.64
N ALA A 122 -12.18 -30.58 -19.25
CA ALA A 122 -13.02 -31.56 -18.57
C ALA A 122 -12.34 -32.94 -18.57
N CYS A 123 -12.28 -33.55 -17.38
CA CYS A 123 -11.78 -34.91 -17.17
C CYS A 123 -12.97 -35.85 -16.90
N PRO A 124 -13.18 -36.93 -17.67
CA PRO A 124 -14.29 -37.85 -17.45
C PRO A 124 -14.27 -38.46 -16.04
N TYR A 125 -15.39 -38.37 -15.31
CA TYR A 125 -15.56 -39.01 -14.00
C TYR A 125 -16.58 -40.16 -14.11
N ARG A 126 -16.11 -41.40 -13.97
CA ARG A 126 -16.89 -42.61 -14.29
C ARG A 126 -17.85 -43.04 -13.17
N THR A 127 -17.68 -42.53 -11.95
CA THR A 127 -18.48 -42.95 -10.79
C THR A 127 -19.80 -42.19 -10.74
N ARG A 128 -20.91 -42.92 -10.60
CA ARG A 128 -22.27 -42.34 -10.54
C ARG A 128 -22.63 -41.93 -9.10
N PRO A 129 -23.48 -40.92 -8.90
CA PRO A 129 -23.98 -40.59 -7.57
C PRO A 129 -24.90 -41.68 -7.04
N VAL A 130 -24.73 -42.05 -5.78
CA VAL A 130 -25.48 -43.12 -5.12
C VAL A 130 -26.24 -42.59 -3.91
N TYR A 131 -27.42 -43.13 -3.66
CA TYR A 131 -28.19 -42.90 -2.43
C TYR A 131 -27.90 -43.99 -1.40
N LEU A 132 -27.53 -43.57 -0.18
CA LEU A 132 -27.34 -44.44 0.98
C LEU A 132 -28.48 -44.22 1.98
N ASP A 133 -28.99 -45.33 2.52
CA ASP A 133 -30.17 -45.40 3.38
C ASP A 133 -29.80 -46.20 4.65
N ALA A 134 -28.83 -45.68 5.42
CA ALA A 134 -28.15 -46.39 6.51
C ALA A 134 -27.51 -47.74 6.12
N GLN A 135 -27.01 -47.85 4.90
CA GLN A 135 -26.30 -49.04 4.42
C GLN A 135 -24.83 -48.70 4.14
N PRO A 136 -23.93 -48.84 5.13
CA PRO A 136 -22.50 -48.65 4.90
C PRO A 136 -21.91 -49.75 4.04
N PHE A 137 -20.76 -49.44 3.44
CA PHE A 137 -19.92 -50.43 2.79
C PHE A 137 -18.46 -50.23 3.18
N ALA A 138 -17.73 -51.34 3.20
CA ALA A 138 -16.34 -51.35 3.60
C ALA A 138 -15.42 -51.59 2.40
N VAL A 139 -14.26 -50.94 2.42
CA VAL A 139 -13.25 -50.99 1.37
C VAL A 139 -11.94 -51.49 1.96
N ASP A 140 -11.33 -52.49 1.31
CA ASP A 140 -10.00 -53.00 1.67
C ASP A 140 -8.95 -51.97 1.24
N ALA A 141 -8.36 -51.29 2.22
CA ALA A 141 -7.45 -50.16 2.01
C ALA A 141 -6.21 -50.56 1.20
N TYR A 142 -5.65 -51.75 1.47
CA TYR A 142 -4.47 -52.25 0.78
C TYR A 142 -4.75 -52.58 -0.69
N ARG A 143 -5.92 -53.15 -1.00
CA ARG A 143 -6.29 -53.48 -2.38
C ARG A 143 -6.49 -52.26 -3.27
N VAL A 144 -6.98 -51.17 -2.69
CA VAL A 144 -7.20 -49.91 -3.43
C VAL A 144 -5.97 -49.01 -3.44
N GLY A 145 -4.88 -49.44 -2.79
CA GLY A 145 -3.61 -48.72 -2.80
C GLY A 145 -3.54 -47.54 -1.83
N LEU A 146 -4.40 -47.51 -0.79
CA LEU A 146 -4.24 -46.55 0.29
C LEU A 146 -2.97 -46.90 1.07
N VAL A 147 -2.03 -45.95 1.06
CA VAL A 147 -0.76 -46.04 1.77
C VAL A 147 -0.67 -44.93 2.79
N SER A 148 0.16 -45.16 3.78
CA SER A 148 0.43 -44.18 4.81
C SER A 148 1.25 -43.00 4.31
N MET A 149 0.80 -41.79 4.60
CA MET A 149 1.34 -40.55 4.02
C MET A 149 1.42 -39.42 5.05
N TYR A 150 2.38 -38.51 4.85
CA TYR A 150 2.49 -37.21 5.56
C TYR A 150 1.61 -36.12 4.94
N GLU A 151 1.08 -36.41 3.75
CA GLU A 151 0.19 -35.55 3.00
C GLU A 151 -1.04 -36.38 2.65
N ASN A 152 -2.22 -35.95 3.10
CA ASN A 152 -3.47 -36.67 2.85
C ASN A 152 -4.55 -35.68 2.41
N GLU A 153 -5.42 -36.13 1.52
CA GLU A 153 -6.57 -35.36 1.06
C GLU A 153 -7.81 -36.27 1.01
N LEU A 154 -8.84 -35.89 1.77
CA LEU A 154 -10.17 -36.49 1.75
C LEU A 154 -11.16 -35.49 1.16
N ALA A 155 -11.74 -35.79 0.00
CA ALA A 155 -12.76 -34.97 -0.66
C ALA A 155 -14.07 -35.73 -0.84
N ILE A 156 -15.17 -35.20 -0.29
CA ILE A 156 -16.49 -35.81 -0.25
C ILE A 156 -17.52 -34.83 -0.81
N VAL A 157 -18.26 -35.23 -1.84
CA VAL A 157 -19.39 -34.46 -2.37
C VAL A 157 -20.69 -35.14 -1.96
N PHE A 158 -21.49 -34.47 -1.14
CA PHE A 158 -22.68 -35.04 -0.50
C PHE A 158 -23.88 -34.10 -0.58
N ARG A 159 -25.09 -34.65 -0.39
CA ARG A 159 -26.30 -33.90 -0.04
C ARG A 159 -27.18 -34.70 0.90
N THR A 160 -27.75 -34.03 1.90
CA THR A 160 -28.56 -34.64 2.96
C THR A 160 -29.53 -33.65 3.60
N PHE A 161 -30.59 -34.14 4.24
CA PHE A 161 -31.45 -33.37 5.15
C PHE A 161 -31.20 -33.70 6.63
N GLU A 162 -30.35 -34.69 6.91
CA GLU A 162 -30.07 -35.25 8.23
C GLU A 162 -28.55 -35.30 8.50
N ASP A 163 -28.19 -35.36 9.78
CA ASP A 163 -26.82 -35.59 10.24
C ASP A 163 -26.40 -37.05 10.01
N GLY A 164 -25.09 -37.33 9.93
CA GLY A 164 -24.60 -38.67 9.64
C GLY A 164 -23.11 -38.76 9.32
N ILE A 165 -22.57 -39.99 9.29
CA ILE A 165 -21.13 -40.26 9.10
C ILE A 165 -20.78 -40.57 7.64
N PHE A 166 -19.78 -39.88 7.09
CA PHE A 166 -19.34 -40.09 5.71
C PHE A 166 -18.24 -41.14 5.58
N PHE A 167 -17.21 -41.04 6.43
CA PHE A 167 -16.01 -41.86 6.35
C PHE A 167 -15.52 -42.23 7.76
N PHE A 168 -15.11 -43.49 7.92
CA PHE A 168 -14.61 -44.02 9.18
C PHE A 168 -13.37 -44.90 8.98
N SER A 169 -12.29 -44.56 9.68
CA SER A 169 -11.10 -45.40 9.81
C SER A 169 -10.48 -45.21 11.20
N MET A 170 -10.24 -46.32 11.90
CA MET A 170 -9.53 -46.35 13.19
C MET A 170 -8.57 -47.54 13.19
N ALA A 171 -7.27 -47.29 13.15
CA ALA A 171 -6.24 -48.32 13.15
C ALA A 171 -5.86 -48.73 14.58
N ASP A 172 -5.38 -49.96 14.75
CA ASP A 172 -5.01 -50.52 16.07
C ASP A 172 -3.87 -49.74 16.77
N GLN A 173 -3.10 -48.95 16.03
CA GLN A 173 -1.99 -48.13 16.54
C GLN A 173 -2.45 -46.77 17.10
N GLY A 174 -3.75 -46.47 17.03
CA GLY A 174 -4.33 -45.21 17.52
C GLY A 174 -4.50 -44.15 16.44
N ASP A 175 -4.07 -44.40 15.20
CA ASP A 175 -4.38 -43.55 14.05
C ASP A 175 -5.87 -43.58 13.73
N MET A 176 -6.45 -42.41 13.49
CA MET A 176 -7.87 -42.29 13.25
C MET A 176 -8.14 -41.18 12.24
N LEU A 177 -9.12 -41.40 11.37
CA LEU A 177 -9.76 -40.37 10.57
C LEU A 177 -11.26 -40.68 10.47
N VAL A 178 -12.08 -39.78 11.02
CA VAL A 178 -13.54 -39.84 10.94
C VAL A 178 -14.02 -38.54 10.35
N ALA A 179 -14.87 -38.60 9.33
CA ALA A 179 -15.54 -37.44 8.77
C ALA A 179 -17.06 -37.62 8.87
N GLN A 180 -17.74 -36.69 9.52
CA GLN A 180 -19.16 -36.75 9.81
C GLN A 180 -19.83 -35.37 9.71
N LEU A 181 -21.15 -35.37 9.63
CA LEU A 181 -22.01 -34.20 9.74
C LEU A 181 -22.75 -34.26 11.09
N VAL A 182 -22.57 -33.25 11.94
CA VAL A 182 -23.16 -33.16 13.29
C VAL A 182 -23.74 -31.76 13.46
N SER A 183 -25.02 -31.67 13.82
CA SER A 183 -25.77 -30.41 13.93
C SER A 183 -25.65 -29.54 12.66
N GLY A 184 -25.66 -30.17 11.48
CA GLY A 184 -25.48 -29.50 10.19
C GLY A 184 -24.09 -28.89 9.95
N ARG A 185 -23.07 -29.26 10.75
CA ARG A 185 -21.66 -28.87 10.54
C ARG A 185 -20.82 -30.10 10.24
N VAL A 186 -19.84 -29.96 9.36
CA VAL A 186 -18.86 -31.03 9.17
C VAL A 186 -17.92 -31.04 10.37
N GLU A 187 -17.67 -32.24 10.88
CA GLU A 187 -16.63 -32.54 11.87
C GLU A 187 -15.71 -33.62 11.33
N CYS A 188 -14.40 -33.33 11.32
CA CYS A 188 -13.36 -34.30 11.06
C CYS A 188 -12.56 -34.55 12.34
N LEU A 189 -12.62 -35.77 12.86
CA LEU A 189 -11.82 -36.24 13.99
C LEU A 189 -10.59 -36.97 13.47
N PHE A 190 -9.42 -36.64 13.98
CA PHE A 190 -8.18 -37.27 13.52
C PHE A 190 -7.13 -37.44 14.62
N ASP A 191 -6.29 -38.46 14.48
CA ASP A 191 -5.09 -38.71 15.27
C ASP A 191 -4.06 -39.40 14.38
N PHE A 192 -2.78 -39.06 14.56
CA PHE A 192 -1.64 -39.59 13.80
C PHE A 192 -0.80 -40.57 14.64
N GLY A 193 -1.45 -41.33 15.55
CA GLY A 193 -0.80 -42.36 16.37
C GLY A 193 -0.22 -41.83 17.69
N SER A 194 -0.59 -40.61 18.08
CA SER A 194 -0.12 -39.96 19.30
C SER A 194 -1.04 -40.15 20.51
N LEU A 195 -2.22 -40.75 20.29
CA LEU A 195 -3.32 -40.83 21.26
C LEU A 195 -3.75 -39.44 21.75
N SER A 196 -3.55 -38.41 20.92
CA SER A 196 -3.98 -37.04 21.14
C SER A 196 -4.94 -36.64 20.02
N ARG A 197 -6.17 -37.12 20.14
CA ARG A 197 -7.27 -36.83 19.21
C ARG A 197 -7.47 -35.33 19.06
N ALA A 198 -7.39 -34.86 17.81
CA ALA A 198 -7.79 -33.52 17.41
C ALA A 198 -9.13 -33.58 16.65
N SER A 199 -9.82 -32.45 16.61
CA SER A 199 -11.00 -32.26 15.76
C SER A 199 -10.90 -30.94 15.01
N ILE A 200 -11.45 -30.92 13.81
CA ILE A 200 -11.64 -29.71 13.01
C ILE A 200 -13.09 -29.69 12.52
N THR A 201 -13.79 -28.60 12.80
CA THR A 201 -15.19 -28.42 12.43
C THR A 201 -15.36 -27.23 11.50
N GLY A 202 -16.35 -27.30 10.61
CA GLY A 202 -16.58 -26.28 9.60
C GLY A 202 -17.94 -26.39 8.91
N GLY A 203 -18.35 -25.28 8.30
CA GLY A 203 -19.66 -25.12 7.69
C GLY A 203 -20.78 -24.91 8.71
N ARG A 204 -21.99 -24.68 8.19
CA ARG A 204 -23.21 -24.54 8.98
C ARG A 204 -24.43 -24.83 8.12
N ALA A 205 -25.38 -25.57 8.68
CA ALA A 205 -26.63 -25.95 8.01
C ALA A 205 -26.41 -26.64 6.65
N LEU A 206 -25.38 -27.49 6.55
CA LEU A 206 -25.04 -28.26 5.33
C LEU A 206 -26.00 -29.44 5.07
N ASN A 207 -26.97 -29.63 5.97
CA ASN A 207 -28.09 -30.55 5.84
C ASN A 207 -29.30 -29.85 5.18
N ASP A 208 -29.09 -28.99 4.18
CA ASP A 208 -30.13 -28.20 3.51
C ASP A 208 -30.73 -28.89 2.26
N GLY A 209 -30.18 -30.04 1.87
CA GLY A 209 -30.58 -30.83 0.70
C GLY A 209 -29.88 -30.45 -0.61
N GLU A 210 -29.05 -29.42 -0.60
CA GLU A 210 -28.21 -29.03 -1.73
C GLU A 210 -26.89 -29.82 -1.74
N TRP A 211 -26.19 -29.79 -2.87
CA TRP A 211 -24.87 -30.42 -2.98
C TRP A 211 -23.82 -29.59 -2.23
N HIS A 212 -23.01 -30.26 -1.44
CA HIS A 212 -21.87 -29.68 -0.75
C HIS A 212 -20.60 -30.48 -0.99
N GLU A 213 -19.46 -29.80 -1.04
CA GLU A 213 -18.14 -30.44 -1.04
C GLU A 213 -17.44 -30.20 0.29
N LEU A 214 -17.07 -31.29 0.97
CA LEU A 214 -16.12 -31.32 2.06
C LEU A 214 -14.75 -31.68 1.49
N ARG A 215 -13.71 -30.89 1.77
CA ARG A 215 -12.32 -31.26 1.50
C ARG A 215 -11.45 -31.04 2.74
N TRP A 216 -10.93 -32.13 3.29
CA TRP A 216 -9.98 -32.14 4.39
C TRP A 216 -8.58 -32.40 3.84
N THR A 217 -7.64 -31.51 4.12
CA THR A 217 -6.25 -31.63 3.68
C THR A 217 -5.31 -31.61 4.88
N HIS A 218 -4.43 -32.59 4.94
CA HIS A 218 -3.35 -32.69 5.91
C HIS A 218 -2.02 -32.59 5.17
N GLN A 219 -1.18 -31.64 5.56
CA GLN A 219 0.17 -31.43 5.03
C GLN A 219 1.13 -31.23 6.21
N PHE A 220 1.75 -32.30 6.66
CA PHE A 220 2.72 -32.30 7.75
C PHE A 220 2.18 -31.61 9.03
N ASP A 221 2.55 -30.35 9.31
CA ASP A 221 2.11 -29.58 10.49
C ASP A 221 0.81 -28.80 10.27
N SER A 222 0.17 -28.90 9.11
CA SER A 222 -1.06 -28.18 8.79
C SER A 222 -2.21 -29.10 8.47
N VAL A 223 -3.37 -28.84 9.08
CA VAL A 223 -4.65 -29.47 8.73
C VAL A 223 -5.64 -28.37 8.39
N GLN A 224 -6.29 -28.49 7.24
CA GLN A 224 -7.24 -27.50 6.74
C GLN A 224 -8.55 -28.17 6.33
N LEU A 225 -9.65 -27.45 6.55
CA LEU A 225 -11.00 -27.89 6.24
C LEU A 225 -11.65 -26.88 5.29
N PHE A 226 -11.98 -27.34 4.09
CA PHE A 226 -12.68 -26.58 3.08
C PHE A 226 -14.12 -27.10 2.92
N ILE A 227 -15.08 -26.18 2.81
CA ILE A 227 -16.49 -26.47 2.54
C ILE A 227 -16.92 -25.65 1.31
N ASP A 228 -17.43 -26.31 0.27
CA ASP A 228 -17.83 -25.69 -1.01
C ASP A 228 -16.71 -24.81 -1.62
N GLY A 229 -15.45 -25.24 -1.46
CA GLY A 229 -14.27 -24.50 -1.91
C GLY A 229 -13.80 -23.40 -0.95
N VAL A 230 -14.56 -23.07 0.11
CA VAL A 230 -14.23 -22.02 1.10
C VAL A 230 -13.38 -22.61 2.21
N LEU A 231 -12.23 -21.99 2.55
CA LEU A 231 -11.45 -22.39 3.72
C LEU A 231 -12.19 -21.95 5.00
N VAL A 232 -12.75 -22.90 5.75
CA VAL A 232 -13.57 -22.57 6.93
C VAL A 232 -12.78 -22.66 8.23
N ASN A 233 -11.79 -23.55 8.31
CA ASN A 233 -10.99 -23.74 9.51
C ASN A 233 -9.61 -24.34 9.18
N SER A 234 -8.62 -24.07 10.03
CA SER A 234 -7.29 -24.65 9.94
C SER A 234 -6.70 -24.85 11.34
N THR A 235 -6.03 -25.97 11.56
CA THR A 235 -5.41 -26.31 12.85
C THR A 235 -4.05 -26.97 12.63
N VAL A 236 -3.27 -27.07 13.72
CA VAL A 236 -2.03 -27.83 13.77
C VAL A 236 -2.30 -29.15 14.50
N PRO A 237 -1.78 -30.29 14.02
CA PRO A 237 -1.90 -31.58 14.71
C PRO A 237 -1.39 -31.52 16.15
N SER A 238 -2.14 -32.13 17.08
CA SER A 238 -1.65 -32.45 18.42
C SER A 238 -0.72 -33.66 18.38
N GLY A 239 0.25 -33.72 19.30
CA GLY A 239 1.20 -34.83 19.40
C GLY A 239 2.47 -34.65 18.56
N LEU A 240 3.34 -35.67 18.54
CA LEU A 240 4.66 -35.63 17.88
C LEU A 240 4.70 -36.34 16.52
N TYR A 241 3.71 -37.20 16.23
CA TYR A 241 3.63 -37.94 14.98
C TYR A 241 2.84 -37.15 13.93
N ARG A 242 3.17 -37.38 12.64
CA ARG A 242 2.70 -36.60 11.48
C ARG A 242 2.26 -37.46 10.30
N LYS A 243 2.26 -38.78 10.49
CA LYS A 243 2.01 -39.75 9.44
C LYS A 243 0.69 -40.43 9.79
N LEU A 244 -0.24 -40.51 8.83
CA LEU A 244 -1.55 -41.12 9.04
C LEU A 244 -1.56 -42.55 8.50
N ASP A 245 -1.74 -43.53 9.38
CA ASP A 245 -1.95 -44.93 9.02
C ASP A 245 -3.46 -45.27 9.01
N PHE A 246 -3.93 -45.96 7.97
CA PHE A 246 -5.33 -46.40 7.88
C PHE A 246 -5.51 -47.83 8.37
N ASN A 247 -6.72 -48.17 8.83
CA ASN A 247 -7.10 -49.56 9.09
C ASN A 247 -7.05 -50.37 7.77
N PHE A 248 -6.85 -51.70 7.87
CA PHE A 248 -6.94 -52.60 6.71
C PHE A 248 -8.30 -52.51 6.00
N GLN A 249 -9.35 -52.15 6.74
CA GLN A 249 -10.70 -51.95 6.25
C GLN A 249 -11.20 -50.55 6.66
N VAL A 250 -11.50 -49.72 5.66
CA VAL A 250 -12.10 -48.39 5.86
C VAL A 250 -13.58 -48.45 5.51
N GLU A 251 -14.42 -47.67 6.20
CA GLU A 251 -15.87 -47.67 5.99
C GLU A 251 -16.37 -46.35 5.41
N VAL A 252 -17.37 -46.45 4.52
CA VAL A 252 -18.04 -45.32 3.89
C VAL A 252 -19.54 -45.42 4.19
N GLY A 253 -20.11 -44.31 4.66
CA GLY A 253 -21.55 -44.18 4.96
C GLY A 253 -22.02 -44.79 6.30
N GLY A 254 -21.09 -45.17 7.17
CA GLY A 254 -21.38 -45.75 8.49
C GLY A 254 -20.11 -46.12 9.24
N ARG A 255 -20.31 -46.73 10.41
CA ARG A 255 -19.25 -47.34 11.24
C ARG A 255 -19.63 -48.76 11.66
N PRO A 256 -18.66 -49.58 12.11
CA PRO A 256 -18.94 -50.92 12.62
C PRO A 256 -19.90 -50.90 13.83
N GLU A 257 -20.82 -51.87 13.88
CA GLU A 257 -21.84 -51.97 14.95
C GLU A 257 -21.22 -52.17 16.35
N ASP A 258 -20.04 -52.77 16.44
CA ASP A 258 -19.33 -53.11 17.68
C ASP A 258 -18.61 -51.92 18.33
N GLN A 259 -18.45 -50.80 17.62
CA GLN A 259 -17.72 -49.63 18.10
C GLN A 259 -18.66 -48.50 18.57
N TYR A 260 -19.42 -48.72 19.65
CA TYR A 260 -20.30 -47.68 20.20
C TYR A 260 -19.51 -46.45 20.68
N SER A 261 -19.75 -45.31 20.05
CA SER A 261 -19.32 -43.99 20.50
C SER A 261 -20.52 -43.06 20.49
N ALA A 262 -20.74 -42.34 21.59
CA ALA A 262 -21.80 -41.34 21.69
C ALA A 262 -21.49 -40.05 20.89
N GLU A 263 -20.22 -39.85 20.51
CA GLU A 263 -19.72 -38.67 19.79
C GLU A 263 -19.62 -38.90 18.28
N ILE A 264 -19.80 -40.13 17.81
CA ILE A 264 -19.65 -40.50 16.40
C ILE A 264 -20.97 -41.04 15.86
N GLU A 265 -21.45 -40.41 14.80
CA GLU A 265 -22.67 -40.80 14.09
C GLU A 265 -22.61 -42.26 13.59
N THR A 266 -23.78 -42.87 13.47
CA THR A 266 -23.87 -44.32 13.20
C THR A 266 -23.91 -44.65 11.72
N SER A 267 -24.66 -43.88 10.94
CA SER A 267 -24.97 -44.17 9.55
C SER A 267 -25.30 -42.89 8.80
N PHE A 268 -25.24 -42.93 7.47
CA PHE A 268 -25.57 -41.81 6.59
C PHE A 268 -26.85 -42.07 5.79
N HIS A 269 -27.70 -41.05 5.72
CA HIS A 269 -28.90 -41.00 4.89
C HIS A 269 -28.78 -39.84 3.91
N GLY A 270 -28.66 -40.12 2.61
CA GLY A 270 -28.47 -39.07 1.63
C GLY A 270 -27.75 -39.55 0.39
N CYS A 271 -27.28 -38.60 -0.43
CA CYS A 271 -26.51 -38.94 -1.62
C CYS A 271 -25.04 -38.61 -1.48
N LEU A 272 -24.20 -39.46 -2.08
CA LEU A 272 -22.78 -39.22 -2.30
C LEU A 272 -22.52 -39.21 -3.81
N ALA A 273 -21.82 -38.18 -4.30
CA ALA A 273 -21.38 -38.06 -5.69
C ALA A 273 -19.87 -38.29 -5.86
N LYS A 274 -19.09 -38.12 -4.79
CA LYS A 274 -17.63 -38.29 -4.77
C LYS A 274 -17.19 -38.66 -3.36
N VAL A 275 -16.32 -39.66 -3.22
CA VAL A 275 -15.59 -39.96 -1.98
C VAL A 275 -14.16 -40.32 -2.39
N MET A 276 -13.29 -39.33 -2.40
CA MET A 276 -11.90 -39.44 -2.84
C MET A 276 -10.97 -39.34 -1.65
N LEU A 277 -10.07 -40.31 -1.48
CA LEU A 277 -9.02 -40.28 -0.47
C LEU A 277 -7.66 -40.52 -1.15
N ASN A 278 -6.74 -39.56 -1.06
CA ASN A 278 -5.38 -39.65 -1.64
C ASN A 278 -5.39 -40.08 -3.13
N ASN A 279 -6.27 -39.46 -3.93
CA ASN A 279 -6.54 -39.80 -5.35
C ASN A 279 -7.19 -41.16 -5.62
N VAL A 280 -7.67 -41.87 -4.59
CA VAL A 280 -8.42 -43.12 -4.74
C VAL A 280 -9.92 -42.85 -4.61
N ASP A 281 -10.71 -43.26 -5.62
CA ASP A 281 -12.18 -43.14 -5.60
C ASP A 281 -12.81 -44.31 -4.85
N LEU A 282 -13.12 -44.09 -3.57
CA LEU A 282 -13.75 -45.09 -2.71
C LEU A 282 -15.21 -45.35 -3.09
N LEU A 283 -15.89 -44.36 -3.67
CA LEU A 283 -17.29 -44.49 -4.09
C LEU A 283 -17.45 -45.45 -5.28
N SER A 284 -16.40 -45.61 -6.09
CA SER A 284 -16.37 -46.61 -7.17
C SER A 284 -16.53 -48.06 -6.68
N MET A 285 -16.26 -48.32 -5.39
CA MET A 285 -16.40 -49.63 -4.74
C MET A 285 -17.79 -49.85 -4.11
N ALA A 286 -18.71 -48.90 -4.24
CA ALA A 286 -20.06 -49.02 -3.71
C ALA A 286 -20.80 -50.26 -4.31
N PRO A 287 -21.68 -50.91 -3.53
CA PRO A 287 -22.44 -52.06 -4.02
C PRO A 287 -23.23 -51.73 -5.29
N LYS A 288 -23.24 -52.64 -6.27
CA LYS A 288 -24.02 -52.48 -7.52
C LYS A 288 -25.53 -52.32 -7.27
N THR A 289 -26.01 -52.73 -6.10
CA THR A 289 -27.41 -52.60 -5.63
C THR A 289 -27.76 -51.21 -5.12
N ALA A 290 -26.78 -50.30 -4.97
CA ALA A 290 -27.04 -48.94 -4.51
C ALA A 290 -27.96 -48.18 -5.49
N ARG A 291 -28.99 -47.55 -4.93
CA ARG A 291 -30.00 -46.80 -5.71
C ARG A 291 -29.38 -45.54 -6.30
N ASP A 292 -29.91 -45.09 -7.43
CA ASP A 292 -29.57 -43.78 -7.99
C ASP A 292 -29.95 -42.68 -6.99
N CYS A 293 -29.20 -41.58 -7.01
CA CYS A 293 -29.40 -40.48 -6.10
C CYS A 293 -30.76 -39.78 -6.29
N GLN A 294 -31.75 -40.16 -5.47
CA GLN A 294 -33.07 -39.55 -5.40
C GLN A 294 -33.47 -39.38 -3.94
N MET A 295 -33.59 -38.13 -3.50
CA MET A 295 -34.00 -37.79 -2.13
C MET A 295 -35.42 -37.20 -2.12
N PRO A 296 -36.28 -37.56 -1.15
CA PRO A 296 -37.56 -36.90 -0.98
C PRO A 296 -37.34 -35.43 -0.59
N LYS A 297 -37.88 -34.49 -1.37
CA LYS A 297 -37.75 -33.05 -1.12
C LYS A 297 -38.85 -32.58 -0.14
N PRO A 298 -38.51 -32.07 1.06
CA PRO A 298 -39.49 -31.51 1.99
C PRO A 298 -40.09 -30.22 1.41
N GLN A 299 -41.29 -29.86 1.88
CA GLN A 299 -41.85 -28.54 1.56
C GLN A 299 -41.01 -27.48 2.27
N ILE A 300 -40.62 -26.43 1.57
CA ILE A 300 -39.77 -25.37 2.13
C ILE A 300 -40.31 -23.98 1.75
N LEU A 301 -40.21 -23.04 2.67
CA LEU A 301 -40.52 -21.63 2.46
C LEU A 301 -39.50 -20.75 3.19
N SER A 302 -39.31 -19.52 2.71
CA SER A 302 -38.55 -18.48 3.40
C SER A 302 -39.41 -17.25 3.62
N ILE A 303 -39.35 -16.67 4.83
CA ILE A 303 -39.99 -15.42 5.20
C ILE A 303 -38.90 -14.36 5.29
N ARG A 304 -38.92 -13.34 4.43
CA ARG A 304 -38.02 -12.18 4.54
C ARG A 304 -38.63 -11.12 5.47
N SER A 305 -39.91 -10.86 5.28
CA SER A 305 -40.71 -10.01 6.16
C SER A 305 -42.14 -10.53 6.23
N GLY A 306 -42.83 -10.33 7.35
CA GLY A 306 -44.25 -10.66 7.51
C GLY A 306 -44.53 -11.99 8.21
N SER A 307 -45.66 -12.65 7.90
CA SER A 307 -46.06 -13.89 8.56
C SER A 307 -46.96 -14.78 7.71
N VAL A 308 -46.96 -16.07 8.05
CA VAL A 308 -47.72 -17.13 7.39
C VAL A 308 -48.65 -17.78 8.39
N GLN A 309 -49.91 -18.00 8.01
CA GLN A 309 -50.90 -18.67 8.84
C GLN A 309 -51.29 -20.03 8.25
N ILE A 310 -51.20 -21.06 9.09
CA ILE A 310 -51.42 -22.46 8.76
C ILE A 310 -52.65 -22.95 9.54
N PRO A 311 -53.71 -23.44 8.88
CA PRO A 311 -54.88 -23.97 9.56
C PRO A 311 -54.51 -25.22 10.36
N TYR A 312 -55.18 -25.43 11.50
CA TYR A 312 -54.98 -26.63 12.31
C TYR A 312 -55.40 -27.89 11.54
N SER A 313 -54.50 -28.87 11.45
CA SER A 313 -54.75 -30.18 10.81
C SER A 313 -54.69 -31.33 11.82
N PHE A 314 -53.53 -31.56 12.46
CA PHE A 314 -53.31 -32.59 13.48
C PHE A 314 -52.04 -32.30 14.32
N LEU A 315 -51.92 -32.94 15.49
CA LEU A 315 -50.70 -32.92 16.32
C LEU A 315 -49.99 -34.29 16.27
N PRO A 316 -48.65 -34.33 16.35
CA PRO A 316 -47.74 -33.23 16.68
C PRO A 316 -47.54 -32.24 15.52
N PHE A 317 -47.48 -30.95 15.83
CA PHE A 317 -47.07 -29.93 14.87
C PHE A 317 -45.54 -29.94 14.83
N ALA A 318 -44.96 -30.35 13.69
CA ALA A 318 -43.52 -30.52 13.56
C ALA A 318 -42.98 -29.80 12.31
N LEU A 319 -41.97 -28.98 12.51
CA LEU A 319 -41.26 -28.30 11.42
C LEU A 319 -39.80 -28.10 11.80
N GLU A 320 -38.97 -27.89 10.79
CA GLU A 320 -37.62 -27.43 10.98
C GLU A 320 -37.51 -25.97 10.56
N PHE A 321 -36.73 -25.19 11.29
CA PHE A 321 -36.57 -23.77 11.03
C PHE A 321 -35.13 -23.31 11.20
N ARG A 322 -34.80 -22.24 10.49
CA ARG A 322 -33.52 -21.54 10.52
C ARG A 322 -33.81 -20.04 10.40
N ILE A 323 -33.60 -19.28 11.46
CA ILE A 323 -34.09 -17.89 11.55
C ILE A 323 -32.94 -16.89 11.79
N LEU A 324 -33.21 -15.61 11.49
CA LEU A 324 -32.31 -14.51 11.81
C LEU A 324 -32.23 -14.27 13.32
N SER A 325 -31.08 -13.77 13.77
CA SER A 325 -30.87 -13.41 15.17
C SER A 325 -31.65 -12.14 15.55
N GLY A 326 -32.28 -12.15 16.72
CA GLY A 326 -33.04 -11.03 17.27
C GLY A 326 -34.36 -11.47 17.93
N PRO A 327 -34.95 -10.60 18.77
CA PRO A 327 -36.18 -10.93 19.48
C PRO A 327 -37.36 -10.99 18.51
N THR A 328 -37.89 -12.20 18.26
CA THR A 328 -38.96 -12.43 17.28
C THR A 328 -39.87 -13.60 17.67
N PRO A 329 -41.18 -13.53 17.40
CA PRO A 329 -42.08 -14.68 17.56
C PRO A 329 -41.84 -15.72 16.47
N VAL A 330 -41.46 -16.94 16.89
CA VAL A 330 -41.21 -18.08 16.00
C VAL A 330 -42.54 -18.73 15.60
N LEU A 331 -43.37 -19.05 16.59
CA LEU A 331 -44.65 -19.73 16.40
C LEU A 331 -45.70 -19.19 17.39
N SER A 332 -46.82 -18.68 16.87
CA SER A 332 -47.97 -18.26 17.66
C SER A 332 -49.15 -19.21 17.43
N ILE A 333 -49.79 -19.68 18.49
CA ILE A 333 -51.00 -20.50 18.46
C ILE A 333 -52.21 -19.57 18.61
N LEU A 334 -53.14 -19.63 17.65
CA LEU A 334 -54.24 -18.68 17.55
C LEU A 334 -55.62 -19.32 17.74
N ASP A 335 -56.56 -18.54 18.28
CA ASP A 335 -57.99 -18.89 18.32
C ASP A 335 -58.75 -18.47 17.04
N SER A 336 -60.06 -18.75 16.99
CA SER A 336 -60.91 -18.45 15.83
C SER A 336 -61.06 -16.95 15.54
N MET A 337 -60.72 -16.08 16.49
CA MET A 337 -60.73 -14.62 16.31
C MET A 337 -59.32 -14.06 16.06
N ASN A 338 -58.34 -14.92 15.74
CA ASN A 338 -56.92 -14.58 15.61
C ASN A 338 -56.29 -14.02 16.90
N GLY A 339 -56.84 -14.34 18.07
CA GLY A 339 -56.24 -14.02 19.37
C GLY A 339 -55.12 -15.00 19.72
N THR A 340 -53.97 -14.49 20.18
CA THR A 340 -52.83 -15.32 20.60
C THR A 340 -53.13 -16.05 21.90
N LEU A 341 -53.16 -17.39 21.84
CA LEU A 341 -53.34 -18.27 22.99
C LEU A 341 -52.00 -18.61 23.67
N LEU A 342 -50.97 -18.79 22.84
CA LEU A 342 -49.63 -19.19 23.25
C LEU A 342 -48.64 -18.70 22.20
N GLU A 343 -47.47 -18.23 22.63
CA GLU A 343 -46.41 -17.75 21.74
C GLU A 343 -45.06 -18.33 22.14
N LEU A 344 -44.38 -18.92 21.16
CA LEU A 344 -42.96 -19.26 21.21
C LEU A 344 -42.18 -18.12 20.58
N ARG A 345 -41.29 -17.48 21.34
CA ARG A 345 -40.48 -16.36 20.86
C ARG A 345 -39.03 -16.50 21.31
N VAL A 346 -38.15 -15.81 20.61
CA VAL A 346 -36.76 -15.61 21.00
C VAL A 346 -36.66 -14.34 21.85
N ASP A 347 -35.90 -14.38 22.94
CA ASP A 347 -35.64 -13.23 23.80
C ASP A 347 -34.44 -12.38 23.32
N GLU A 348 -34.04 -11.36 24.10
CA GLU A 348 -32.89 -10.50 23.76
C GLU A 348 -31.53 -11.20 23.88
N HIS A 349 -31.46 -12.37 24.54
CA HIS A 349 -30.27 -13.18 24.71
C HIS A 349 -30.25 -14.40 23.78
N SER A 350 -31.08 -14.41 22.74
CA SER A 350 -31.22 -15.50 21.78
C SER A 350 -31.80 -16.81 22.34
N HIS A 351 -32.40 -16.81 23.53
CA HIS A 351 -33.02 -18.01 24.11
C HIS A 351 -34.49 -18.15 23.72
N LEU A 352 -34.93 -19.39 23.52
CA LEU A 352 -36.34 -19.71 23.28
C LEU A 352 -37.15 -19.58 24.59
N ILE A 353 -38.24 -18.81 24.53
CA ILE A 353 -39.17 -18.62 25.63
C ILE A 353 -40.62 -18.90 25.20
N LEU A 354 -41.41 -19.36 26.15
CA LEU A 354 -42.85 -19.62 25.99
C LEU A 354 -43.65 -18.58 26.78
N GLU A 355 -44.50 -17.81 26.09
CA GLU A 355 -45.37 -16.79 26.67
C GLU A 355 -46.86 -17.11 26.44
N ALA A 356 -47.69 -16.97 27.47
CA ALA A 356 -49.14 -17.11 27.37
C ALA A 356 -49.86 -15.88 27.97
N ASP A 357 -50.39 -15.03 27.11
CA ASP A 357 -50.91 -13.69 27.45
C ASP A 357 -52.11 -13.76 28.41
N ALA A 358 -52.94 -14.80 28.30
CA ALA A 358 -54.13 -15.01 29.14
C ALA A 358 -53.84 -15.18 30.65
N LYS A 359 -52.58 -15.34 31.07
CA LYS A 359 -52.17 -15.53 32.47
C LYS A 359 -50.83 -14.86 32.88
N GLN A 360 -50.21 -14.03 32.04
CA GLN A 360 -48.84 -13.52 32.26
C GLN A 360 -47.81 -14.64 32.53
N LEU A 361 -47.97 -15.78 31.87
CA LEU A 361 -47.05 -16.91 32.03
C LEU A 361 -45.85 -16.71 31.10
N LYS A 362 -44.63 -16.82 31.65
CA LYS A 362 -43.38 -16.81 30.90
C LYS A 362 -42.48 -17.94 31.39
N GLN A 363 -42.06 -18.83 30.51
CA GLN A 363 -41.13 -19.93 30.79
C GLN A 363 -39.91 -19.82 29.88
N LEU A 364 -38.71 -19.93 30.45
CA LEU A 364 -37.44 -20.03 29.71
C LEU A 364 -37.14 -21.50 29.41
N SER A 365 -36.58 -21.79 28.24
CA SER A 365 -36.17 -23.15 27.86
C SER A 365 -35.16 -23.72 28.86
N THR A 366 -35.33 -24.98 29.26
CA THR A 366 -34.38 -25.71 30.10
C THR A 366 -34.04 -27.07 29.47
N PRO A 367 -32.80 -27.29 28.99
CA PRO A 367 -31.67 -26.36 28.97
C PRO A 367 -31.94 -25.13 28.09
N ALA A 368 -31.15 -24.07 28.29
CA ALA A 368 -31.20 -22.90 27.41
C ALA A 368 -30.75 -23.30 26.01
N VAL A 369 -31.59 -23.04 24.99
CA VAL A 369 -31.28 -23.35 23.59
C VAL A 369 -31.24 -22.05 22.78
N ASP A 370 -30.13 -21.82 22.10
CA ASP A 370 -30.01 -20.76 21.08
C ASP A 370 -30.49 -21.33 19.74
N VAL A 371 -31.65 -20.84 19.29
CA VAL A 371 -32.27 -21.25 18.02
C VAL A 371 -31.98 -20.27 16.87
N THR A 372 -31.09 -19.31 17.12
CA THR A 372 -30.68 -18.26 16.18
C THR A 372 -29.22 -18.37 15.77
N ASP A 373 -28.58 -19.50 16.06
CA ASP A 373 -27.18 -19.79 15.74
C ASP A 373 -26.93 -19.94 14.22
N GLY A 374 -28.00 -19.91 13.42
CA GLY A 374 -27.98 -20.05 11.97
C GLY A 374 -27.95 -21.51 11.49
N SER A 375 -28.15 -22.49 12.36
CA SER A 375 -28.32 -23.92 12.04
C SER A 375 -29.80 -24.25 11.81
N TRP A 376 -30.09 -25.45 11.31
CA TRP A 376 -31.46 -25.97 11.25
C TRP A 376 -31.83 -26.56 12.60
N HIS A 377 -32.96 -26.13 13.16
CA HIS A 377 -33.52 -26.68 14.40
C HIS A 377 -34.85 -27.39 14.14
N ALA A 378 -35.03 -28.56 14.73
CA ALA A 378 -36.26 -29.33 14.65
C ALA A 378 -37.21 -28.98 15.81
N LEU A 379 -38.35 -28.35 15.50
CA LEU A 379 -39.41 -28.01 16.45
C LEU A 379 -40.52 -29.06 16.41
N SER A 380 -40.92 -29.56 17.58
CA SER A 380 -42.12 -30.38 17.71
C SER A 380 -43.00 -29.91 18.87
N VAL A 381 -44.24 -29.52 18.58
CA VAL A 381 -45.23 -29.17 19.60
C VAL A 381 -46.24 -30.31 19.74
N LYS A 382 -46.33 -30.88 20.95
CA LYS A 382 -47.17 -32.04 21.26
C LYS A 382 -48.21 -31.66 22.31
N LEU A 383 -49.49 -31.95 22.06
CA LEU A 383 -50.57 -31.79 23.03
C LEU A 383 -51.16 -33.16 23.35
N ARG A 384 -51.06 -33.60 24.60
CA ARG A 384 -51.61 -34.89 25.06
C ARG A 384 -52.47 -34.68 26.30
N GLY A 385 -53.79 -34.64 26.10
CA GLY A 385 -54.78 -34.50 27.17
C GLY A 385 -54.71 -33.15 27.90
N GLY A 386 -53.86 -33.06 28.94
CA GLY A 386 -53.65 -31.85 29.74
C GLY A 386 -52.20 -31.38 29.80
N ARG A 387 -51.32 -31.93 28.94
CA ARG A 387 -49.90 -31.58 28.86
C ARG A 387 -49.54 -31.11 27.45
N LEU A 388 -48.77 -30.04 27.37
CA LEU A 388 -48.17 -29.50 26.16
C LEU A 388 -46.66 -29.59 26.31
N ASP A 389 -45.99 -30.30 25.40
CA ASP A 389 -44.54 -30.40 25.34
C ASP A 389 -44.04 -29.69 24.08
N VAL A 390 -42.96 -28.93 24.21
CA VAL A 390 -42.21 -28.36 23.09
C VAL A 390 -40.83 -28.98 23.08
N ASP A 391 -40.59 -29.77 22.04
CA ASP A 391 -39.30 -30.38 21.79
C ASP A 391 -38.53 -29.55 20.77
N VAL A 392 -37.25 -29.34 21.03
CA VAL A 392 -36.28 -28.75 20.10
C VAL A 392 -35.11 -29.72 19.97
N ASP A 393 -34.75 -30.08 18.75
CA ASP A 393 -33.64 -30.99 18.41
C ASP A 393 -33.70 -32.34 19.14
N GLY A 394 -34.92 -32.85 19.34
CA GLY A 394 -35.18 -34.13 20.02
C GLY A 394 -35.28 -34.04 21.54
N TYR A 395 -35.01 -32.88 22.15
CA TYR A 395 -35.10 -32.66 23.60
C TYR A 395 -36.32 -31.83 23.98
N THR A 396 -37.07 -32.24 25.02
CA THR A 396 -38.15 -31.42 25.58
C THR A 396 -37.56 -30.24 26.36
N VAL A 397 -37.73 -29.02 25.85
CA VAL A 397 -37.14 -27.80 26.42
C VAL A 397 -38.14 -26.91 27.15
N LEU A 398 -39.42 -26.98 26.78
CA LEU A 398 -40.52 -26.22 27.40
C LEU A 398 -41.74 -27.13 27.59
N TRP A 399 -42.52 -26.91 28.65
CA TRP A 399 -43.72 -27.70 28.92
C TRP A 399 -44.76 -26.95 29.75
N LEU A 400 -46.03 -27.20 29.46
CA LEU A 400 -47.18 -26.70 30.23
C LEU A 400 -48.08 -27.86 30.65
N GLU A 401 -48.70 -27.74 31.82
CA GLU A 401 -49.63 -28.74 32.32
C GLU A 401 -50.91 -28.11 32.92
N GLY A 402 -52.00 -28.88 32.95
CA GLY A 402 -53.22 -28.57 33.69
C GLY A 402 -54.36 -27.97 32.86
N SER A 403 -55.19 -27.16 33.50
CA SER A 403 -56.45 -26.65 32.91
C SER A 403 -56.25 -25.62 31.81
N LEU A 404 -55.11 -24.92 31.79
CA LEU A 404 -54.75 -23.98 30.73
C LEU A 404 -54.57 -24.69 29.40
N VAL A 405 -53.82 -25.80 29.39
CA VAL A 405 -53.55 -26.61 28.21
C VAL A 405 -54.83 -27.16 27.59
N ARG A 406 -55.77 -27.63 28.43
CA ARG A 406 -57.09 -28.10 27.97
C ARG A 406 -57.89 -26.97 27.28
N LYS A 407 -57.80 -25.73 27.77
CA LYS A 407 -58.45 -24.57 27.13
C LYS A 407 -57.80 -24.21 25.81
N ILE A 408 -56.47 -24.28 25.71
CA ILE A 408 -55.74 -24.05 24.45
C ILE A 408 -56.20 -25.07 23.40
N GLY A 409 -56.23 -26.37 23.75
CA GLY A 409 -56.69 -27.42 22.84
C GLY A 409 -58.13 -27.27 22.35
N LEU A 410 -59.02 -26.63 23.14
CA LEU A 410 -60.41 -26.37 22.74
C LEU A 410 -60.60 -25.13 21.88
N LYS A 411 -59.67 -24.16 21.95
CA LYS A 411 -59.78 -22.86 21.25
C LYS A 411 -58.88 -22.73 20.04
N MET A 412 -57.81 -23.51 19.96
CA MET A 412 -56.82 -23.43 18.89
C MET A 412 -57.44 -23.75 17.52
N THR A 413 -57.19 -22.90 16.54
CA THR A 413 -57.68 -23.08 15.16
C THR A 413 -56.59 -22.96 14.10
N SER A 414 -55.49 -22.27 14.40
CA SER A 414 -54.39 -22.07 13.45
C SER A 414 -53.08 -21.76 14.14
N PHE A 415 -52.00 -21.95 13.39
CA PHE A 415 -50.63 -21.61 13.75
C PHE A 415 -50.16 -20.44 12.89
N ARG A 416 -49.42 -19.50 13.47
CA ARG A 416 -48.79 -18.40 12.74
C ARG A 416 -47.28 -18.44 12.92
N ILE A 417 -46.56 -18.45 11.81
CA ILE A 417 -45.10 -18.37 11.75
C ILE A 417 -44.72 -16.94 11.33
N SER A 418 -43.88 -16.27 12.11
CA SER A 418 -43.58 -14.84 11.91
C SER A 418 -42.09 -14.50 11.92
N ALA A 419 -41.22 -15.43 12.31
CA ALA A 419 -39.79 -15.18 12.31
C ALA A 419 -39.24 -15.13 10.88
N ALA A 420 -38.36 -14.16 10.61
CA ALA A 420 -37.66 -14.08 9.34
C ALA A 420 -36.61 -15.19 9.26
N GLY A 421 -36.69 -16.02 8.21
CA GLY A 421 -35.90 -17.25 8.11
C GLY A 421 -36.48 -18.26 7.14
N CYS A 422 -35.89 -19.45 7.11
CA CYS A 422 -36.35 -20.61 6.35
C CYS A 422 -37.10 -21.60 7.25
N PHE A 423 -38.13 -22.22 6.69
CA PHE A 423 -38.95 -23.23 7.35
C PHE A 423 -39.18 -24.40 6.39
N ARG A 424 -39.02 -25.62 6.88
CA ARG A 424 -39.31 -26.83 6.10
C ARG A 424 -40.08 -27.85 6.92
N SER A 425 -40.90 -28.67 6.26
CA SER A 425 -41.63 -29.75 6.91
C SER A 425 -42.06 -30.83 5.92
N ALA A 426 -42.11 -32.07 6.41
CA ALA A 426 -42.74 -33.19 5.74
C ALA A 426 -44.20 -33.43 6.19
N THR A 427 -44.58 -32.92 7.37
CA THR A 427 -45.89 -33.19 8.01
C THR A 427 -46.84 -32.00 7.95
N VAL A 428 -46.30 -30.78 7.85
CA VAL A 428 -47.06 -29.53 7.76
C VAL A 428 -47.19 -29.10 6.31
N ASP A 429 -48.41 -28.79 5.88
CA ASP A 429 -48.68 -28.29 4.53
C ASP A 429 -48.33 -26.80 4.42
N LEU A 430 -47.06 -26.56 4.11
CA LEU A 430 -46.50 -25.22 3.90
C LEU A 430 -46.94 -24.61 2.56
N LYS A 431 -47.36 -25.42 1.59
CA LYS A 431 -47.82 -24.93 0.27
C LYS A 431 -49.20 -24.25 0.34
N SER A 432 -50.12 -24.79 1.14
CA SER A 432 -51.45 -24.19 1.34
C SER A 432 -51.48 -23.06 2.37
N ALA A 433 -50.34 -22.76 2.99
CA ALA A 433 -50.24 -21.74 4.02
C ALA A 433 -50.63 -20.35 3.48
N SER A 434 -51.53 -19.69 4.21
CA SER A 434 -52.09 -18.39 3.82
C SER A 434 -51.12 -17.26 4.19
N LEU A 435 -50.75 -16.46 3.18
CA LEU A 435 -49.95 -15.25 3.40
C LEU A 435 -50.82 -14.22 4.15
N VAL A 436 -50.37 -13.80 5.33
CA VAL A 436 -51.06 -12.73 6.07
C VAL A 436 -50.56 -11.37 5.58
N MET A 437 -49.24 -11.18 5.54
CA MET A 437 -48.53 -10.01 4.99
C MET A 437 -47.08 -10.37 4.70
N GLY A 438 -46.41 -9.65 3.78
CA GLY A 438 -44.96 -9.63 3.62
C GLY A 438 -44.39 -10.30 2.37
N ASP A 439 -43.07 -10.50 2.35
CA ASP A 439 -42.28 -11.06 1.24
C ASP A 439 -41.83 -12.49 1.56
N ILE A 440 -42.26 -13.46 0.72
CA ILE A 440 -42.09 -14.90 0.93
C ILE A 440 -41.55 -15.57 -0.32
N ILE A 441 -40.53 -16.39 -0.14
CA ILE A 441 -39.92 -17.23 -1.17
C ILE A 441 -40.41 -18.67 -0.96
N ARG A 442 -41.03 -19.29 -1.96
CA ARG A 442 -41.49 -20.70 -1.90
C ARG A 442 -40.46 -21.63 -2.54
N ASP A 443 -40.42 -22.88 -2.08
CA ASP A 443 -39.63 -23.99 -2.64
C ASP A 443 -38.09 -23.82 -2.63
N LYS A 444 -37.59 -22.78 -1.94
CA LYS A 444 -36.16 -22.52 -1.71
C LYS A 444 -35.92 -21.86 -0.33
N CYS A 445 -34.78 -22.17 0.28
CA CYS A 445 -34.25 -21.39 1.41
C CYS A 445 -33.44 -20.20 0.89
N GLY A 446 -33.89 -18.98 1.22
CA GLY A 446 -33.18 -17.74 0.89
C GLY A 446 -32.09 -17.34 1.88
N TYR A 447 -31.98 -18.04 3.01
CA TYR A 447 -30.99 -17.75 4.06
C TYR A 447 -29.61 -18.22 3.62
N SER A 448 -28.69 -17.27 3.42
CA SER A 448 -27.27 -17.50 3.21
C SER A 448 -26.52 -16.86 4.37
N ASP A 449 -25.84 -17.66 5.19
CA ASP A 449 -24.98 -17.13 6.25
C ASP A 449 -23.79 -16.39 5.60
N LYS A 450 -23.79 -15.06 5.70
CA LYS A 450 -22.73 -14.20 5.18
C LYS A 450 -21.66 -13.91 6.23
N CYS A 451 -21.85 -14.39 7.46
CA CYS A 451 -20.92 -14.20 8.57
C CYS A 451 -20.01 -15.42 8.80
N LEU A 452 -20.06 -16.44 7.94
CA LEU A 452 -19.23 -17.62 8.01
C LEU A 452 -18.56 -17.94 6.65
N PRO A 453 -17.23 -17.80 6.51
CA PRO A 453 -16.30 -17.24 7.50
C PRO A 453 -16.61 -15.76 7.78
N ASN A 454 -16.16 -15.25 8.94
CA ASN A 454 -16.41 -13.86 9.31
C ASN A 454 -15.76 -12.92 8.29
N PRO A 455 -16.55 -12.13 7.51
CA PRO A 455 -16.00 -11.24 6.50
C PRO A 455 -15.41 -9.96 7.10
N CYS A 456 -15.66 -9.68 8.38
CA CYS A 456 -15.19 -8.47 9.05
C CYS A 456 -13.75 -8.66 9.53
N GLU A 457 -12.84 -7.89 8.96
CA GLU A 457 -11.42 -7.90 9.27
C GLU A 457 -11.13 -7.26 10.65
N ASN A 458 -9.89 -7.37 11.12
CA ASN A 458 -9.40 -6.67 12.31
C ASN A 458 -10.25 -6.90 13.59
N ASN A 459 -10.70 -8.15 13.78
CA ASN A 459 -11.58 -8.58 14.87
C ASN A 459 -12.95 -7.86 14.89
N GLY A 460 -13.43 -7.40 13.73
CA GLY A 460 -14.77 -6.87 13.57
C GLY A 460 -15.83 -7.94 13.81
N LYS A 461 -16.97 -7.55 14.38
CA LYS A 461 -18.10 -8.45 14.60
C LYS A 461 -19.05 -8.41 13.39
N CYS A 462 -19.27 -9.55 12.75
CA CYS A 462 -20.28 -9.67 11.70
C CYS A 462 -21.68 -9.86 12.28
N LEU A 463 -22.65 -9.13 11.75
CA LEU A 463 -24.06 -9.23 12.07
C LEU A 463 -24.86 -9.52 10.79
N GLN A 464 -25.53 -10.66 10.73
CA GLN A 464 -26.48 -10.97 9.66
C GLN A 464 -27.74 -10.12 9.87
N VAL A 465 -28.08 -9.25 8.90
CA VAL A 465 -29.19 -8.28 9.03
C VAL A 465 -30.41 -8.62 8.15
N ASP A 466 -30.22 -9.46 7.13
CA ASP A 466 -31.27 -9.95 6.23
C ASP A 466 -30.93 -11.40 5.82
N LEU A 467 -31.78 -12.07 5.04
CA LEU A 467 -31.53 -13.44 4.58
C LEU A 467 -30.22 -13.57 3.77
N ASP A 468 -29.78 -12.51 3.09
CA ASP A 468 -28.61 -12.49 2.22
C ASP A 468 -27.65 -11.31 2.44
N LYS A 469 -27.82 -10.55 3.53
CA LYS A 469 -27.02 -9.35 3.86
C LYS A 469 -26.46 -9.37 5.28
N PHE A 470 -25.28 -8.76 5.43
CA PHE A 470 -24.62 -8.57 6.72
C PHE A 470 -24.13 -7.13 6.92
N LYS A 471 -23.69 -6.83 8.13
CA LYS A 471 -23.04 -5.58 8.52
C LYS A 471 -21.89 -5.88 9.48
N CYS A 472 -20.77 -5.18 9.32
CA CYS A 472 -19.66 -5.23 10.28
C CYS A 472 -19.76 -4.15 11.35
N GLU A 473 -19.50 -4.54 12.60
CA GLU A 473 -19.20 -3.62 13.70
C GLU A 473 -17.69 -3.61 13.96
N CYS A 474 -17.04 -2.50 13.58
CA CYS A 474 -15.59 -2.35 13.67
C CYS A 474 -15.12 -1.96 15.07
N THR A 475 -13.92 -2.39 15.42
CA THR A 475 -13.21 -1.93 16.62
C THR A 475 -12.79 -0.46 16.44
N SER A 476 -12.50 0.25 17.54
CA SER A 476 -12.31 1.71 17.54
C SER A 476 -11.13 2.25 16.72
N GLN A 477 -10.23 1.38 16.26
CA GLN A 477 -9.03 1.71 15.49
C GLN A 477 -9.21 1.53 13.97
N TYR A 478 -10.31 0.93 13.54
CA TYR A 478 -10.55 0.58 12.15
C TYR A 478 -11.90 1.11 11.66
N THR A 479 -12.03 1.23 10.34
CA THR A 479 -13.23 1.71 9.64
C THR A 479 -13.36 0.98 8.29
N GLY A 480 -14.35 1.37 7.50
CA GLY A 480 -14.69 0.73 6.23
C GLY A 480 -15.81 -0.29 6.39
N THR A 481 -16.38 -0.72 5.27
CA THR A 481 -17.50 -1.69 5.19
C THR A 481 -17.14 -3.05 5.80
N TYR A 482 -15.88 -3.46 5.64
CA TYR A 482 -15.31 -4.71 6.16
C TYR A 482 -14.33 -4.51 7.33
N CYS A 483 -14.22 -3.31 7.89
CA CYS A 483 -13.25 -2.97 8.94
C CYS A 483 -11.76 -3.13 8.53
N HIS A 484 -11.47 -3.04 7.24
CA HIS A 484 -10.13 -3.19 6.67
C HIS A 484 -9.29 -1.91 6.74
N THR A 485 -9.91 -0.74 6.89
CA THR A 485 -9.19 0.55 6.85
C THR A 485 -8.69 0.94 8.23
N SER A 486 -7.38 1.05 8.41
CA SER A 486 -6.80 1.54 9.66
C SER A 486 -6.90 3.05 9.82
N LEU A 487 -7.32 3.50 11.01
CA LEU A 487 -7.26 4.91 11.41
C LEU A 487 -5.86 5.32 11.92
N LEU A 488 -4.97 4.34 12.15
CA LEU A 488 -3.62 4.56 12.65
C LEU A 488 -2.69 5.10 11.54
N PRO A 489 -1.60 5.81 11.90
CA PRO A 489 -0.56 6.19 10.94
C PRO A 489 0.26 4.98 10.49
N ARG A 490 0.67 4.96 9.23
CA ARG A 490 1.47 3.84 8.69
C ARG A 490 2.94 3.88 9.07
N SER A 491 3.44 5.07 9.41
CA SER A 491 4.83 5.27 9.83
C SER A 491 4.97 6.53 10.66
N CYS A 492 6.17 6.77 11.20
CA CYS A 492 6.48 8.04 11.87
C CYS A 492 6.36 9.23 10.90
N GLU A 493 6.83 9.08 9.66
CA GLU A 493 6.72 10.09 8.60
C GLU A 493 5.23 10.44 8.33
N ASP A 494 4.36 9.43 8.24
CA ASP A 494 2.90 9.62 8.10
C ASP A 494 2.33 10.38 9.30
N HIS A 495 2.67 9.95 10.52
CA HIS A 495 2.22 10.61 11.75
C HIS A 495 2.59 12.10 11.79
N TYR A 496 3.84 12.45 11.46
CA TYR A 496 4.29 13.84 11.44
C TYR A 496 3.56 14.66 10.35
N ASN A 497 3.33 14.08 9.17
CA ASN A 497 2.55 14.73 8.10
C ASN A 497 1.11 15.00 8.55
N ARG A 498 0.44 14.03 9.17
CA ARG A 498 -0.92 14.20 9.72
C ARG A 498 -0.97 15.28 10.80
N LYS A 499 0.04 15.33 11.68
CA LYS A 499 0.15 16.36 12.74
C LYS A 499 0.34 17.77 12.18
N LYS A 500 1.17 17.91 11.13
CA LYS A 500 1.39 19.19 10.43
C LYS A 500 0.11 19.69 9.75
N ALA A 501 -0.68 18.78 9.17
CA ALA A 501 -2.00 19.11 8.65
C ALA A 501 -2.94 19.59 9.78
N GLN A 502 -2.98 18.91 10.92
CA GLN A 502 -3.84 19.30 12.04
C GLN A 502 -3.47 20.64 12.70
N SER A 503 -2.18 20.96 12.84
CA SER A 503 -1.74 22.23 13.43
C SER A 503 -2.08 23.45 12.55
N SER A 504 -2.33 23.23 11.26
CA SER A 504 -2.86 24.26 10.34
C SER A 504 -4.39 24.44 10.42
N GLY A 505 -5.07 23.77 11.35
CA GLY A 505 -6.53 23.82 11.51
C GLY A 505 -7.30 22.92 10.54
N LEU A 506 -6.61 22.00 9.84
CA LEU A 506 -7.20 21.06 8.88
C LEU A 506 -7.57 19.71 9.57
N PRO A 507 -8.78 19.17 9.36
CA PRO A 507 -9.10 17.78 9.75
C PRO A 507 -8.18 16.80 8.98
N SER A 508 -7.63 15.79 9.66
CA SER A 508 -6.87 14.72 8.98
C SER A 508 -7.79 13.66 8.39
N LEU A 509 -7.25 12.93 7.41
CA LEU A 509 -7.84 11.87 6.57
C LEU A 509 -8.79 10.87 7.28
N PHE A 510 -8.65 10.68 8.60
CA PHE A 510 -9.39 9.69 9.40
C PHE A 510 -9.99 10.24 10.71
N GLY A 511 -10.34 11.54 10.74
CA GLY A 511 -10.98 12.18 11.90
C GLY A 511 -10.01 12.90 12.84
N LYS A 512 -10.53 13.41 13.96
CA LYS A 512 -9.77 14.20 14.94
C LYS A 512 -8.83 13.27 15.73
N LEU A 513 -7.52 13.31 15.49
CA LEU A 513 -6.59 12.78 16.51
C LEU A 513 -6.80 13.59 17.79
N ARG A 514 -7.00 12.92 18.93
CA ARG A 514 -6.93 13.59 20.23
C ARG A 514 -5.46 13.97 20.45
N PRO A 515 -5.11 15.27 20.53
CA PRO A 515 -3.74 15.68 20.71
C PRO A 515 -3.40 15.55 22.20
N HIS A 516 -3.06 14.35 22.64
CA HIS A 516 -2.32 14.20 23.89
C HIS A 516 -0.88 13.90 23.50
N TYR A 517 0.05 14.71 24.02
CA TYR A 517 1.51 14.71 23.83
C TYR A 517 2.09 15.80 22.91
N SER A 518 2.47 16.87 23.58
CA SER A 518 3.34 17.97 23.14
C SER A 518 4.77 17.71 23.66
N GLY A 519 5.46 16.72 23.11
CA GLY A 519 6.88 16.41 23.39
C GLY A 519 7.67 16.13 22.09
N PRO A 520 9.02 16.17 22.13
CA PRO A 520 9.89 15.87 20.98
C PRO A 520 9.99 14.36 20.63
N ILE A 521 9.53 13.50 21.54
CA ILE A 521 9.41 12.05 21.37
C ILE A 521 7.94 11.70 21.59
N ASN A 522 7.30 11.07 20.60
CA ASN A 522 5.92 10.61 20.71
C ASN A 522 5.90 9.08 20.69
N ASN A 523 5.34 8.46 21.74
CA ASN A 523 4.96 7.06 21.70
C ASN A 523 3.63 6.96 20.95
N ILE A 524 3.63 6.23 19.83
CA ILE A 524 2.47 6.06 18.97
C ILE A 524 2.34 4.60 18.55
N THR A 525 1.12 4.20 18.23
CA THR A 525 0.85 2.94 17.55
C THR A 525 0.83 3.22 16.05
N ILE A 526 1.65 2.48 15.29
CA ILE A 526 1.67 2.50 13.83
C ILE A 526 1.13 1.19 13.28
N ASP A 527 0.56 1.25 12.09
CA ASP A 527 0.00 0.11 11.38
C ASP A 527 0.63 0.02 9.98
N LEU A 528 1.58 -0.90 9.81
CA LEU A 528 2.47 -0.93 8.65
C LEU A 528 1.77 -1.27 7.34
N ASP A 529 0.69 -2.06 7.39
CA ASP A 529 -0.09 -2.45 6.23
C ASP A 529 -1.44 -1.73 6.15
N GLY A 530 -1.75 -0.87 7.13
CA GLY A 530 -2.93 0.00 7.08
C GLY A 530 -4.25 -0.76 7.28
N GLY A 531 -4.21 -1.86 8.03
CA GLY A 531 -5.34 -2.70 8.38
C GLY A 531 -5.40 -4.04 7.68
N GLY A 532 -4.26 -4.48 7.14
CA GLY A 532 -4.07 -5.84 6.64
C GLY A 532 -3.83 -6.84 7.80
N PRO A 533 -3.22 -8.00 7.51
CA PRO A 533 -3.06 -9.07 8.49
C PRO A 533 -2.03 -8.78 9.60
N LEU A 534 -1.13 -7.81 9.40
CA LEU A 534 -0.07 -7.50 10.37
C LEU A 534 -0.63 -6.74 11.56
N LYS A 535 -0.23 -7.11 12.78
CA LYS A 535 -0.69 -6.40 13.97
C LYS A 535 -0.04 -5.01 14.06
N PRO A 536 -0.76 -4.00 14.58
CA PRO A 536 -0.17 -2.69 14.86
C PRO A 536 0.97 -2.76 15.88
N LEU A 537 2.02 -1.94 15.67
CA LEU A 537 3.21 -1.88 16.52
C LEU A 537 3.26 -0.58 17.31
N ASN A 538 3.71 -0.66 18.57
CA ASN A 538 4.01 0.53 19.37
C ASN A 538 5.45 0.98 19.13
N VAL A 539 5.64 2.22 18.69
CA VAL A 539 6.94 2.80 18.36
C VAL A 539 7.14 4.17 18.99
N LEU A 540 8.39 4.51 19.24
CA LEU A 540 8.80 5.86 19.61
C LEU A 540 9.31 6.59 18.35
N CYS A 541 8.64 7.67 17.99
CA CYS A 541 9.08 8.56 16.93
C CYS A 541 9.90 9.71 17.52
N SER A 542 11.15 9.86 17.08
CA SER A 542 12.03 10.96 17.48
C SER A 542 12.42 11.82 16.27
N HIS A 543 12.23 13.15 16.41
CA HIS A 543 12.62 14.15 15.41
C HIS A 543 13.77 15.00 15.97
N PHE A 544 14.99 14.83 15.44
CA PHE A 544 16.15 15.64 15.87
C PHE A 544 16.22 16.93 15.04
N ASN A 545 15.93 18.08 15.68
CA ASN A 545 16.19 19.40 15.11
C ASN A 545 17.63 19.82 15.46
N ASP A 546 18.61 19.35 14.70
CA ASP A 546 19.95 19.95 14.63
C ASP A 546 20.68 19.42 13.38
N ASN A 547 20.69 20.20 12.29
CA ASN A 547 21.52 20.09 11.08
C ASN A 547 21.68 18.73 10.35
N SER A 548 21.02 17.65 10.78
CA SER A 548 20.93 16.37 10.08
C SER A 548 19.50 15.83 10.12
N GLN A 549 18.81 15.95 8.99
CA GLN A 549 17.43 15.50 8.76
C GLN A 549 17.30 13.97 8.83
N ALA A 550 17.21 13.38 10.02
CA ALA A 550 16.87 11.96 10.13
C ALA A 550 15.81 11.75 11.22
N GLU A 551 14.57 11.59 10.77
CA GLU A 551 13.50 10.99 11.57
C GLU A 551 13.92 9.56 11.93
N SER A 552 13.82 9.20 13.21
CA SER A 552 14.14 7.85 13.68
C SER A 552 12.91 7.22 14.33
N THR A 553 12.61 6.00 13.88
CA THR A 553 11.61 5.11 14.47
C THR A 553 12.32 4.13 15.38
N VAL A 554 11.89 4.06 16.64
CA VAL A 554 12.54 3.28 17.68
C VAL A 554 11.57 2.25 18.24
N LEU A 555 11.99 0.99 18.26
CA LEU A 555 11.24 -0.14 18.82
C LEU A 555 11.94 -0.61 20.11
N GLU A 556 11.22 -0.55 21.22
CA GLU A 556 11.74 -0.93 22.55
C GLU A 556 11.52 -2.41 22.85
N HIS A 557 12.35 -2.96 23.73
CA HIS A 557 12.18 -4.31 24.27
C HIS A 557 12.03 -4.28 25.79
N ASN A 558 11.49 -5.35 26.36
CA ASN A 558 11.22 -5.49 27.79
C ASN A 558 12.46 -5.48 28.72
N VAL A 559 13.67 -5.71 28.19
CA VAL A 559 14.92 -5.73 28.98
C VAL A 559 15.51 -4.33 29.17
N VAL A 560 15.09 -3.59 30.19
CA VAL A 560 15.57 -2.20 30.44
C VAL A 560 16.89 -2.16 31.24
N GLN A 561 17.11 -3.14 32.10
CA GLN A 561 18.33 -3.25 32.92
C GLN A 561 19.30 -4.27 32.32
N GLY A 562 20.60 -4.00 32.42
CA GLY A 562 21.64 -4.89 31.93
C GLY A 562 21.62 -6.28 32.61
N VAL A 563 22.02 -7.31 31.87
CA VAL A 563 22.18 -8.68 32.37
C VAL A 563 23.51 -8.76 33.11
N TYR A 564 23.43 -8.84 34.45
CA TYR A 564 24.58 -8.99 35.32
C TYR A 564 24.79 -10.45 35.73
N VAL A 565 25.97 -11.00 35.44
CA VAL A 565 26.33 -12.39 35.74
C VAL A 565 27.62 -12.44 36.55
N THR A 566 27.61 -13.22 37.64
CA THR A 566 28.75 -13.41 38.55
C THR A 566 28.88 -14.88 38.94
N GLY A 567 30.10 -15.30 39.31
CA GLY A 567 30.38 -16.69 39.69
C GLY A 567 30.75 -17.57 38.49
N PRO A 568 31.15 -18.84 38.70
CA PRO A 568 31.58 -19.70 37.61
C PRO A 568 30.41 -20.08 36.68
N THR A 569 30.51 -19.75 35.38
CA THR A 569 29.52 -20.12 34.38
C THR A 569 30.17 -20.64 33.10
N GLU A 570 29.60 -21.69 32.53
CA GLU A 570 29.97 -22.17 31.19
C GLU A 570 29.47 -21.21 30.10
N PRO A 571 30.10 -21.18 28.91
CA PRO A 571 29.65 -20.36 27.78
C PRO A 571 28.17 -20.54 27.44
N GLY A 572 27.45 -19.42 27.32
CA GLY A 572 26.01 -19.40 26.99
C GLY A 572 25.07 -20.08 27.99
N ALA A 573 25.53 -20.37 29.21
CA ALA A 573 24.71 -21.01 30.25
C ALA A 573 23.53 -20.14 30.70
N VAL A 574 23.71 -18.83 30.76
CA VAL A 574 22.65 -17.88 31.09
C VAL A 574 21.98 -17.41 29.80
N ARG A 575 20.67 -17.62 29.69
CA ARG A 575 19.88 -17.21 28.52
C ARG A 575 18.92 -16.10 28.89
N ARG A 576 18.87 -15.04 28.09
CA ARG A 576 17.93 -13.94 28.26
C ARG A 576 17.24 -13.60 26.95
N GLY A 577 15.93 -13.80 26.88
CA GLY A 577 15.11 -13.35 25.74
C GLY A 577 14.80 -11.85 25.82
N LEU A 578 14.76 -11.21 24.65
CA LEU A 578 14.35 -9.82 24.45
C LEU A 578 13.02 -9.85 23.70
N ASP A 579 11.97 -9.35 24.33
CA ASP A 579 10.63 -9.30 23.76
C ASP A 579 10.32 -7.85 23.37
N TYR A 580 9.99 -7.65 22.09
CA TYR A 580 9.61 -6.37 21.49
C TYR A 580 8.08 -6.18 21.42
N GLY A 581 7.30 -7.15 21.91
CA GLY A 581 5.84 -7.12 21.89
C GLY A 581 5.22 -7.35 20.52
N VAL A 582 5.97 -7.93 19.58
CA VAL A 582 5.57 -8.13 18.18
C VAL A 582 6.11 -9.46 17.64
N ASP A 583 5.38 -10.07 16.70
CA ASP A 583 5.74 -11.37 16.13
C ASP A 583 6.84 -11.23 15.05
N GLY A 584 7.38 -12.35 14.58
CA GLY A 584 8.54 -12.37 13.67
C GLY A 584 8.27 -11.73 12.30
N GLU A 585 7.06 -11.91 11.76
CA GLU A 585 6.68 -11.38 10.45
C GLU A 585 6.58 -9.83 10.46
N GLU A 586 6.00 -9.25 11.52
CA GLU A 586 5.97 -7.81 11.72
C GLU A 586 7.38 -7.24 11.87
N LEU A 587 8.29 -7.94 12.56
CA LEU A 587 9.68 -7.52 12.70
C LEU A 587 10.44 -7.53 11.36
N ASP A 588 10.22 -8.55 10.52
CA ASP A 588 10.78 -8.62 9.17
C ASP A 588 10.31 -7.44 8.34
N ARG A 589 8.99 -7.23 8.27
CA ARG A 589 8.38 -6.11 7.52
C ARG A 589 8.80 -4.75 8.06
N PHE A 590 9.00 -4.64 9.37
CA PHE A 590 9.49 -3.41 10.00
C PHE A 590 10.93 -3.11 9.54
N ILE A 591 11.87 -4.04 9.71
CA ILE A 591 13.30 -3.81 9.42
C ILE A 591 13.56 -3.62 7.92
N ASP A 592 12.96 -4.45 7.07
CA ASP A 592 13.16 -4.41 5.62
C ASP A 592 12.57 -3.14 4.98
N GLY A 593 11.70 -2.43 5.71
CA GLY A 593 11.11 -1.16 5.28
C GLY A 593 12.03 0.06 5.42
N PHE A 594 13.17 -0.05 6.10
CA PHE A 594 14.09 1.07 6.35
C PHE A 594 15.43 0.94 5.61
N GLU A 595 16.03 2.07 5.25
CA GLU A 595 17.37 2.12 4.63
C GLU A 595 18.45 1.63 5.60
N SER A 596 18.32 2.01 6.88
CA SER A 596 19.29 1.62 7.91
C SER A 596 18.60 1.37 9.25
N CYS A 597 19.00 0.28 9.89
CA CYS A 597 18.62 -0.06 11.25
C CYS A 597 19.89 -0.35 12.06
N LYS A 598 19.88 0.04 13.33
CA LYS A 598 21.00 -0.21 14.23
C LYS A 598 20.53 -0.46 15.65
N GLN A 599 21.31 -1.23 16.39
CA GLN A 599 21.04 -1.53 17.79
C GLN A 599 22.32 -1.42 18.61
N PHE A 600 22.25 -0.72 19.74
CA PHE A 600 23.39 -0.55 20.63
C PHE A 600 23.63 -1.81 21.45
N MET A 601 24.89 -2.19 21.61
CA MET A 601 25.33 -3.32 22.42
C MET A 601 26.52 -2.89 23.27
N ARG A 602 26.52 -3.26 24.55
CA ARG A 602 27.62 -3.00 25.47
C ARG A 602 27.88 -4.21 26.36
N PHE A 603 29.12 -4.66 26.38
CA PHE A 603 29.63 -5.75 27.21
C PHE A 603 30.71 -5.18 28.13
N GLU A 604 30.49 -5.25 29.43
CA GLU A 604 31.44 -4.82 30.45
C GLU A 604 31.91 -6.04 31.24
N CYS A 605 33.22 -6.24 31.32
CA CYS A 605 33.84 -7.36 32.04
C CYS A 605 34.68 -6.86 33.21
N GLN A 606 34.66 -7.61 34.30
CA GLN A 606 35.52 -7.40 35.45
C GLN A 606 36.13 -8.73 35.92
N GLY A 607 37.32 -8.69 36.51
CA GLY A 607 37.97 -9.86 37.10
C GLY A 607 38.43 -10.91 36.07
N GLY A 608 38.70 -10.49 34.83
CA GLY A 608 39.32 -11.32 33.79
C GLY A 608 38.36 -12.15 32.94
N ALA A 609 37.05 -11.85 32.96
CA ALA A 609 36.08 -12.47 32.05
C ALA A 609 36.38 -12.11 30.58
N LYS A 610 36.27 -13.10 29.69
CA LYS A 610 36.55 -12.98 28.26
C LYS A 610 35.27 -13.01 27.43
N LEU A 611 35.27 -12.41 26.24
CA LEU A 611 34.10 -12.33 25.37
C LEU A 611 34.19 -13.34 24.21
N MET A 612 35.21 -13.24 23.36
CA MET A 612 35.32 -14.09 22.16
C MET A 612 36.35 -15.22 22.31
N SER A 613 37.15 -15.23 23.39
CA SER A 613 38.31 -16.12 23.55
C SER A 613 38.33 -16.98 24.84
N TYR A 614 37.20 -17.58 25.20
CA TYR A 614 37.06 -18.46 26.36
C TYR A 614 37.72 -19.84 26.16
N GLY A 615 38.31 -20.37 27.24
CA GLY A 615 38.99 -21.67 27.26
C GLY A 615 40.27 -21.72 26.42
N GLN A 616 40.87 -22.91 26.31
CA GLN A 616 42.05 -23.13 25.46
C GLN A 616 41.71 -23.10 23.96
N GLU A 617 40.50 -23.52 23.62
CA GLU A 617 40.00 -23.56 22.24
C GLU A 617 39.53 -22.21 21.69
N ARG A 618 39.58 -21.12 22.50
CA ARG A 618 39.19 -19.76 22.11
C ARG A 618 37.78 -19.71 21.52
N ARG A 619 36.82 -20.28 22.25
CA ARG A 619 35.40 -20.25 21.90
C ARG A 619 34.75 -18.96 22.44
N PRO A 620 33.69 -18.44 21.82
CA PRO A 620 32.94 -17.31 22.38
C PRO A 620 32.29 -17.73 23.71
N SER A 621 32.43 -16.89 24.73
CA SER A 621 31.74 -17.08 26.02
C SER A 621 30.29 -16.60 25.96
N THR A 622 30.06 -15.55 25.17
CA THR A 622 28.81 -14.84 25.04
C THR A 622 28.52 -14.55 23.57
N TRP A 623 27.29 -14.76 23.14
CA TRP A 623 26.80 -14.46 21.80
C TRP A 623 25.30 -14.15 21.85
N TYR A 624 24.71 -13.82 20.70
CA TYR A 624 23.28 -13.53 20.60
C TYR A 624 22.62 -14.27 19.45
N ALA A 625 21.30 -14.43 19.50
CA ALA A 625 20.48 -14.89 18.40
C ALA A 625 19.55 -13.78 17.89
N THR A 626 19.23 -13.87 16.61
CA THR A 626 18.46 -12.90 15.84
C THR A 626 17.04 -13.42 15.59
N ARG A 627 16.18 -12.61 14.97
CA ARG A 627 14.81 -13.01 14.58
C ARG A 627 14.72 -14.26 13.70
N ASN A 628 15.77 -14.56 12.93
CA ASN A 628 15.84 -15.73 12.05
C ASN A 628 16.50 -16.96 12.72
N GLY A 629 16.72 -16.91 14.04
CA GLY A 629 17.45 -17.96 14.77
C GLY A 629 18.95 -18.04 14.46
N GLN A 630 19.49 -17.12 13.66
CA GLN A 630 20.93 -17.07 13.37
C GLN A 630 21.70 -16.53 14.57
N HIS A 631 22.91 -17.04 14.79
CA HIS A 631 23.75 -16.62 15.89
C HIS A 631 24.76 -15.54 15.45
N GLY A 632 24.71 -14.37 16.09
CA GLY A 632 25.73 -13.34 15.92
C GLY A 632 26.97 -13.65 16.75
N LEU A 633 28.09 -13.91 16.08
CA LEU A 633 29.39 -14.22 16.70
C LEU A 633 30.38 -13.06 16.59
N GLN A 634 29.88 -11.84 16.53
CA GLN A 634 30.67 -10.60 16.49
C GLN A 634 29.98 -9.56 17.37
N TRP A 635 30.74 -8.59 17.88
CA TRP A 635 30.18 -7.56 18.76
C TRP A 635 30.13 -6.20 18.08
N ALA A 636 28.96 -5.56 18.13
CA ALA A 636 28.68 -4.28 17.48
C ALA A 636 28.88 -4.30 15.94
N ASP A 637 29.61 -3.36 15.36
CA ASP A 637 29.81 -3.15 13.92
C ASP A 637 30.91 -4.05 13.31
N ALA A 638 31.49 -4.93 14.12
CA ALA A 638 32.41 -5.96 13.66
C ALA A 638 31.80 -6.78 12.49
N PRO A 639 32.61 -7.28 11.53
CA PRO A 639 32.08 -8.07 10.42
C PRO A 639 31.36 -9.33 10.93
N PRO A 640 30.22 -9.74 10.33
CA PRO A 640 29.47 -10.92 10.74
C PRO A 640 30.34 -12.17 10.88
N PHE A 641 30.14 -12.92 11.96
CA PHE A 641 30.86 -14.19 12.25
C PHE A 641 32.38 -14.06 12.46
N SER A 642 32.93 -12.85 12.54
CA SER A 642 34.38 -12.62 12.66
C SER A 642 34.98 -12.96 14.02
N ARG A 643 34.18 -13.07 15.09
CA ARG A 643 34.65 -13.14 16.49
C ARG A 643 35.48 -11.94 16.91
N MET A 644 35.22 -10.80 16.29
CA MET A 644 35.84 -9.51 16.60
C MET A 644 34.83 -8.57 17.25
N CYS A 645 35.34 -7.53 17.90
CA CYS A 645 34.57 -6.43 18.46
C CYS A 645 34.86 -5.13 17.72
N SER A 646 34.00 -4.11 17.88
CA SER A 646 34.16 -2.77 17.28
C SER A 646 35.57 -2.18 17.45
N CYS A 647 36.20 -2.39 18.62
CA CYS A 647 37.55 -1.87 18.87
C CYS A 647 38.60 -2.39 17.88
N ALA A 648 38.37 -3.56 17.27
CA ALA A 648 39.33 -4.17 16.35
C ALA A 648 39.27 -3.50 14.97
N ILE A 649 38.09 -3.03 14.55
CA ILE A 649 37.93 -2.19 13.36
C ILE A 649 38.59 -0.83 13.62
N ASN A 650 38.33 -0.25 14.80
CA ASN A 650 38.81 1.07 15.17
C ASN A 650 40.27 1.10 15.64
N SER A 651 40.99 -0.03 15.58
CA SER A 651 42.37 -0.17 16.06
C SER A 651 42.60 0.33 17.49
N SER A 652 41.58 0.20 18.36
CA SER A 652 41.55 0.71 19.73
C SER A 652 41.54 -0.40 20.79
N CYS A 653 41.59 -1.67 20.39
CA CYS A 653 41.58 -2.77 21.35
C CYS A 653 42.85 -2.81 22.21
N SER A 654 42.66 -3.08 23.50
CA SER A 654 43.76 -3.25 24.45
C SER A 654 44.61 -4.50 24.15
N HIS A 655 45.93 -4.36 24.28
CA HIS A 655 46.90 -5.47 24.22
C HIS A 655 46.86 -6.34 22.93
N ASN A 656 46.63 -5.74 21.77
CA ASN A 656 46.57 -6.42 20.45
C ASN A 656 45.59 -7.61 20.43
N LYS A 657 44.49 -7.51 21.18
CA LYS A 657 43.37 -8.47 21.15
C LYS A 657 42.29 -8.01 20.17
N MET A 658 41.34 -8.90 19.87
CA MET A 658 40.21 -8.63 18.98
C MET A 658 39.01 -8.01 19.71
N CYS A 659 39.04 -8.00 21.05
CA CYS A 659 38.09 -7.37 21.96
C CYS A 659 38.84 -6.90 23.22
N ASN A 660 38.37 -5.84 23.87
CA ASN A 660 38.99 -5.31 25.10
C ASN A 660 38.93 -6.32 26.25
N CYS A 661 37.79 -7.00 26.42
CA CYS A 661 37.60 -8.01 27.47
C CYS A 661 38.43 -9.29 27.26
N ASP A 662 38.90 -9.55 26.04
CA ASP A 662 39.78 -10.68 25.77
C ASP A 662 41.24 -10.46 26.23
N SER A 663 41.56 -9.27 26.75
CA SER A 663 42.85 -8.97 27.37
C SER A 663 43.05 -9.66 28.73
N GLY A 664 41.97 -10.14 29.37
CA GLY A 664 41.99 -10.71 30.72
C GLY A 664 42.06 -9.67 31.84
N ARG A 665 41.78 -8.39 31.53
CA ARG A 665 41.61 -7.28 32.48
C ARG A 665 40.21 -6.70 32.35
N ASP A 666 39.84 -5.84 33.29
CA ASP A 666 38.58 -5.10 33.24
C ASP A 666 38.53 -4.24 31.97
N GLY A 667 37.39 -4.27 31.29
CA GLY A 667 37.27 -3.69 29.96
C GLY A 667 35.81 -3.55 29.52
N ILE A 668 35.62 -2.76 28.47
CA ILE A 668 34.32 -2.50 27.86
C ILE A 668 34.45 -2.69 26.35
N ASP A 669 33.55 -3.48 25.79
CA ASP A 669 33.33 -3.64 24.36
C ASP A 669 31.92 -3.14 24.04
N GLU A 670 31.82 -2.00 23.34
CA GLU A 670 30.53 -1.39 22.99
C GLU A 670 30.49 -0.89 21.54
N GLY A 671 29.29 -0.69 21.03
CA GLY A 671 29.05 -0.09 19.72
C GLY A 671 27.67 -0.43 19.18
N TYR A 672 27.41 -0.05 17.94
CA TYR A 672 26.15 -0.35 17.26
C TYR A 672 26.32 -1.53 16.31
N ASN A 673 25.45 -2.53 16.41
CA ASN A 673 25.26 -3.49 15.32
C ASN A 673 24.40 -2.83 14.24
N THR A 674 24.94 -2.69 13.04
CA THR A 674 24.30 -2.06 11.87
C THR A 674 23.87 -3.06 10.79
N HIS A 675 24.08 -4.36 11.02
CA HIS A 675 23.80 -5.42 10.06
C HIS A 675 22.32 -5.83 10.15
N SER A 676 21.49 -5.41 9.19
CA SER A 676 20.04 -5.66 9.21
C SER A 676 19.67 -7.14 9.34
N GLN A 677 20.45 -8.04 8.73
CA GLN A 677 20.27 -9.50 8.82
C GLN A 677 20.55 -10.07 10.22
N LEU A 678 21.23 -9.31 11.09
CA LEU A 678 21.55 -9.68 12.47
C LEU A 678 20.78 -8.84 13.51
N LEU A 679 19.73 -8.16 13.08
CA LEU A 679 18.84 -7.38 13.93
C LEU A 679 17.41 -7.96 13.93
N PRO A 680 16.57 -7.61 14.91
CA PRO A 680 17.01 -7.19 16.23
C PRO A 680 17.65 -8.38 16.97
N ILE A 681 18.32 -8.06 18.07
CA ILE A 681 18.76 -9.09 19.02
C ILE A 681 17.53 -9.61 19.75
N MET A 682 17.24 -10.90 19.59
CA MET A 682 16.08 -11.57 20.21
C MET A 682 16.47 -12.35 21.46
N GLN A 683 17.71 -12.83 21.53
CA GLN A 683 18.18 -13.62 22.66
C GLN A 683 19.66 -13.43 22.92
N LEU A 684 20.04 -13.32 24.20
CA LEU A 684 21.42 -13.29 24.67
C LEU A 684 21.77 -14.63 25.31
N TYR A 685 22.95 -15.13 24.98
CA TYR A 685 23.60 -16.29 25.58
C TYR A 685 24.85 -15.79 26.28
N VAL A 686 24.85 -15.82 27.61
CA VAL A 686 25.88 -15.21 28.46
C VAL A 686 26.57 -16.31 29.26
N GLY A 687 27.89 -16.22 29.38
CA GLY A 687 28.66 -17.18 30.15
C GLY A 687 30.15 -16.85 30.21
N GLY A 688 30.94 -17.81 30.66
CA GLY A 688 32.40 -17.72 30.70
C GLY A 688 32.95 -16.86 31.85
N THR A 689 32.18 -16.69 32.91
CA THR A 689 32.64 -16.08 34.17
C THR A 689 33.29 -17.14 35.09
N GLN A 690 34.21 -16.69 35.94
CA GLN A 690 34.89 -17.41 37.01
C GLN A 690 34.48 -16.85 38.38
N GLN A 691 35.01 -17.43 39.46
CA GLN A 691 34.61 -17.10 40.83
C GLN A 691 34.86 -15.63 41.24
N SER A 692 35.88 -14.98 40.67
CA SER A 692 36.23 -13.57 40.93
C SER A 692 35.84 -12.60 39.81
N SER A 693 35.14 -13.08 38.76
CA SER A 693 34.82 -12.27 37.58
C SER A 693 33.34 -11.97 37.49
N SER A 694 32.99 -10.83 36.89
CA SER A 694 31.62 -10.46 36.58
C SER A 694 31.50 -9.92 35.16
N VAL A 695 30.30 -10.02 34.61
CA VAL A 695 29.96 -9.49 33.30
C VAL A 695 28.63 -8.74 33.41
N ASN A 696 28.57 -7.55 32.80
CA ASN A 696 27.36 -6.75 32.67
C ASN A 696 27.08 -6.45 31.19
N ILE A 697 25.93 -6.88 30.68
CA ILE A 697 25.56 -6.70 29.27
C ILE A 697 24.33 -5.83 29.15
N SER A 698 24.40 -4.79 28.35
CA SER A 698 23.23 -3.97 28.00
C SER A 698 23.01 -3.95 26.49
N VAL A 699 21.76 -4.09 26.10
CA VAL A 699 21.29 -3.96 24.71
C VAL A 699 20.31 -2.80 24.68
N GLY A 700 20.51 -1.89 23.73
CA GLY A 700 19.62 -0.75 23.52
C GLY A 700 18.43 -1.10 22.60
N PRO A 701 17.48 -0.18 22.43
CA PRO A 701 16.36 -0.39 21.53
C PRO A 701 16.81 -0.48 20.06
N LEU A 702 15.98 -1.08 19.21
CA LEU A 702 16.18 -1.10 17.77
C LEU A 702 15.84 0.28 17.21
N ARG A 703 16.79 0.91 16.51
CA ARG A 703 16.62 2.25 15.93
C ARG A 703 16.75 2.18 14.42
N CYS A 704 15.69 2.53 13.70
CA CYS A 704 15.68 2.57 12.25
C CYS A 704 15.48 4.01 11.75
N GLN A 705 16.03 4.28 10.55
CA GLN A 705 16.03 5.60 9.92
C GLN A 705 15.70 5.48 8.44
N ARG A 706 14.98 6.49 7.93
CA ARG A 706 14.55 6.65 6.53
C ARG A 706 13.76 5.45 6.00
N ARG A 707 12.44 5.49 6.15
CA ARG A 707 11.57 4.47 5.56
C ARG A 707 11.60 4.56 4.04
N GLN A 708 11.94 3.47 3.36
CA GLN A 708 12.20 3.44 1.93
C GLN A 708 10.98 3.80 1.08
N VAL A 709 9.76 3.49 1.56
CA VAL A 709 8.51 3.83 0.86
C VAL A 709 8.30 5.35 0.74
N TYR A 710 8.90 6.16 1.61
CA TYR A 710 8.83 7.63 1.58
C TYR A 710 9.95 8.27 0.75
N GLU A 711 10.87 7.49 0.19
CA GLU A 711 11.88 7.99 -0.74
C GLU A 711 11.20 8.51 -2.02
N THR A 712 11.43 9.78 -2.34
CA THR A 712 10.72 10.46 -3.43
C THR A 712 11.27 10.04 -4.79
N VAL A 713 10.37 9.86 -5.76
CA VAL A 713 10.70 9.61 -7.16
C VAL A 713 10.07 10.71 -8.01
N THR A 714 10.86 11.31 -8.89
CA THR A 714 10.43 12.38 -9.81
C THR A 714 10.37 11.86 -11.24
N PHE A 715 9.21 12.02 -11.87
CA PHE A 715 8.98 11.77 -13.30
C PHE A 715 9.25 13.06 -14.07
N ILE A 716 10.36 13.07 -14.80
CA ILE A 716 10.81 14.20 -15.60
C ILE A 716 10.36 14.12 -17.07
N ASP A 717 9.84 12.98 -17.52
CA ASP A 717 9.22 12.87 -18.84
C ASP A 717 7.86 12.19 -18.72
N ARG A 718 6.81 12.92 -19.11
CA ARG A 718 5.41 12.45 -19.07
C ARG A 718 5.14 11.21 -19.92
N ASN A 719 6.03 10.85 -20.84
CA ASN A 719 5.89 9.63 -21.64
C ASN A 719 6.50 8.40 -20.98
N GLN A 720 7.19 8.55 -19.85
CA GLN A 720 7.84 7.44 -19.18
C GLN A 720 6.91 6.76 -18.17
N ASN A 721 7.27 5.54 -17.84
CA ASN A 721 6.56 4.76 -16.84
C ASN A 721 7.49 3.89 -16.01
N VAL A 722 6.98 3.48 -14.86
CA VAL A 722 7.61 2.49 -14.01
C VAL A 722 6.59 1.36 -13.84
N VAL A 723 6.96 0.17 -14.30
CA VAL A 723 6.08 -1.01 -14.30
C VAL A 723 6.55 -1.98 -13.22
N GLY A 724 5.60 -2.50 -12.44
CA GLY A 724 5.84 -3.55 -11.49
C GLY A 724 4.66 -4.54 -11.43
N THR A 725 4.87 -5.64 -10.72
CA THR A 725 3.87 -6.71 -10.59
C THR A 725 3.41 -6.80 -9.15
N GLN A 726 2.09 -6.76 -8.96
CA GLN A 726 1.43 -7.03 -7.70
C GLN A 726 0.09 -7.67 -8.03
N SER A 727 -0.14 -8.89 -7.54
CA SER A 727 -1.45 -9.53 -7.66
C SER A 727 -2.42 -8.88 -6.67
N PHE A 728 -3.61 -8.51 -7.13
CA PHE A 728 -4.70 -8.05 -6.26
C PHE A 728 -5.21 -9.18 -5.36
N GLY A 729 -5.03 -10.45 -5.76
CA GLY A 729 -5.36 -11.61 -4.93
C GLY A 729 -6.83 -11.64 -4.50
N LEU A 730 -7.19 -12.58 -3.60
CA LEU A 730 -8.55 -12.84 -3.10
C LEU A 730 -9.20 -11.70 -2.27
N GLY A 731 -8.67 -10.47 -2.34
CA GLY A 731 -9.16 -9.32 -1.58
C GLY A 731 -10.56 -8.88 -2.00
N THR A 732 -11.43 -8.60 -1.03
CA THR A 732 -12.79 -8.09 -1.25
C THR A 732 -12.83 -6.57 -1.43
N VAL A 733 -11.74 -5.88 -1.10
CA VAL A 733 -11.63 -4.42 -1.18
C VAL A 733 -10.34 -4.02 -1.88
N PHE A 734 -10.46 -3.13 -2.85
CA PHE A 734 -9.33 -2.41 -3.44
C PHE A 734 -9.06 -1.16 -2.62
N ASP A 735 -7.80 -0.94 -2.23
CA ASP A 735 -7.36 0.36 -1.76
C ASP A 735 -5.96 0.74 -2.27
N ILE A 736 -5.77 2.04 -2.46
CA ILE A 736 -4.48 2.64 -2.80
C ILE A 736 -4.28 3.91 -1.98
N TYR A 737 -3.09 4.05 -1.40
CA TYR A 737 -2.63 5.27 -0.73
C TYR A 737 -1.33 5.73 -1.38
N LEU A 738 -1.24 7.02 -1.73
CA LEU A 738 -0.01 7.63 -2.25
C LEU A 738 0.01 9.14 -2.03
N GLN A 739 1.22 9.69 -2.04
CA GLN A 739 1.43 11.13 -2.04
C GLN A 739 2.00 11.60 -3.37
N VAL A 740 1.43 12.68 -3.91
CA VAL A 740 1.79 13.26 -5.20
C VAL A 740 2.02 14.75 -5.10
N ARG A 741 2.87 15.26 -5.99
CA ARG A 741 3.14 16.67 -6.16
C ARG A 741 3.37 16.98 -7.63
N PHE A 742 2.57 17.88 -8.20
CA PHE A 742 2.63 18.23 -9.61
C PHE A 742 1.93 19.57 -9.90
N SER A 743 2.06 20.08 -11.13
CA SER A 743 1.48 21.37 -11.55
C SER A 743 0.58 21.30 -12.79
N HIS A 744 0.60 20.22 -13.56
CA HIS A 744 -0.28 20.06 -14.73
C HIS A 744 -1.72 19.70 -14.32
N SER A 745 -2.69 20.14 -15.13
CA SER A 745 -4.12 19.90 -14.88
C SER A 745 -4.66 18.60 -15.47
N GLN A 746 -3.90 17.91 -16.34
CA GLN A 746 -4.29 16.65 -16.97
C GLN A 746 -3.11 15.69 -17.05
N MET A 747 -3.24 14.50 -16.44
CA MET A 747 -2.19 13.46 -16.37
C MET A 747 -2.75 12.14 -15.84
N THR A 748 -2.12 11.02 -16.17
CA THR A 748 -2.36 9.70 -15.58
C THR A 748 -1.27 9.42 -14.55
N ILE A 749 -1.65 9.14 -13.30
CA ILE A 749 -0.73 8.90 -12.19
C ILE A 749 -0.41 7.41 -12.08
N PHE A 750 -1.45 6.58 -12.04
CA PHE A 750 -1.36 5.16 -11.75
C PHE A 750 -2.37 4.37 -12.57
N THR A 751 -1.98 3.18 -13.03
CA THR A 751 -2.88 2.20 -13.64
C THR A 751 -2.52 0.82 -13.10
N TRP A 752 -3.51 0.01 -12.72
CA TRP A 752 -3.33 -1.39 -12.36
C TRP A 752 -4.22 -2.23 -13.25
N GLU A 753 -3.63 -3.04 -14.13
CA GLU A 753 -4.36 -3.74 -15.17
C GLU A 753 -4.29 -5.27 -15.01
N SER A 754 -5.30 -5.94 -15.57
CA SER A 754 -5.36 -7.40 -15.70
C SER A 754 -4.22 -7.93 -16.56
N ALA A 755 -3.92 -9.22 -16.45
CA ALA A 755 -2.85 -9.86 -17.24
C ALA A 755 -3.03 -9.69 -18.76
N ASN A 756 -4.28 -9.58 -19.22
CA ASN A 756 -4.63 -9.35 -20.63
C ASN A 756 -4.86 -7.85 -20.99
N GLY A 757 -4.73 -6.91 -20.04
CA GLY A 757 -4.87 -5.47 -20.26
C GLY A 757 -6.29 -4.95 -20.54
N GLU A 758 -7.30 -5.83 -20.49
CA GLU A 758 -8.70 -5.50 -20.83
C GLU A 758 -9.50 -4.90 -19.65
N ARG A 759 -8.98 -4.98 -18.43
CA ARG A 759 -9.62 -4.50 -17.19
C ARG A 759 -8.60 -3.76 -16.33
N TRP A 760 -9.00 -2.67 -15.66
CA TRP A 760 -8.04 -1.91 -14.85
C TRP A 760 -8.69 -0.98 -13.81
N TYR A 761 -7.88 -0.65 -12.80
CA TYR A 761 -8.01 0.55 -11.99
C TYR A 761 -7.12 1.64 -12.59
N GLN A 762 -7.62 2.87 -12.70
CA GLN A 762 -6.82 4.00 -13.16
C GLN A 762 -7.06 5.23 -12.29
N LEU A 763 -5.96 5.82 -11.82
CA LEU A 763 -5.95 7.08 -11.10
C LEU A 763 -5.32 8.16 -11.99
N PHE A 764 -6.08 9.19 -12.31
CA PHE A 764 -5.65 10.28 -13.18
C PHE A 764 -6.17 11.63 -12.70
N VAL A 765 -5.73 12.70 -13.35
CA VAL A 765 -6.10 14.07 -13.06
C VAL A 765 -6.82 14.64 -14.27
N ARG A 766 -7.96 15.28 -14.04
CA ARG A 766 -8.76 15.99 -15.04
C ARG A 766 -9.16 17.35 -14.48
N ASP A 767 -8.75 18.42 -15.16
CA ASP A 767 -8.98 19.81 -14.76
C ASP A 767 -8.45 20.14 -13.34
N GLY A 768 -7.32 19.51 -12.98
CA GLY A 768 -6.66 19.64 -11.67
C GLY A 768 -7.27 18.77 -10.57
N LYS A 769 -8.37 18.06 -10.84
CA LYS A 769 -9.05 17.16 -9.89
C LYS A 769 -8.63 15.71 -10.10
N VAL A 770 -8.55 14.95 -9.01
CA VAL A 770 -8.25 13.52 -9.04
C VAL A 770 -9.48 12.74 -9.45
N VAL A 771 -9.30 11.77 -10.34
CA VAL A 771 -10.33 10.84 -10.81
C VAL A 771 -9.83 9.41 -10.60
N GLY A 772 -10.57 8.63 -9.82
CA GLY A 772 -10.43 7.18 -9.76
C GLY A 772 -11.42 6.54 -10.73
N GLN A 773 -10.94 5.66 -11.61
CA GLN A 773 -11.76 4.97 -12.60
C GLN A 773 -11.57 3.45 -12.49
N ILE A 774 -12.69 2.73 -12.43
CA ILE A 774 -12.73 1.26 -12.43
C ILE A 774 -13.34 0.83 -13.75
N VAL A 775 -12.56 0.11 -14.57
CA VAL A 775 -13.01 -0.43 -15.86
C VAL A 775 -13.03 -1.95 -15.78
N ASN A 776 -14.22 -2.52 -15.88
CA ASN A 776 -14.40 -3.97 -15.87
C ASN A 776 -15.68 -4.37 -16.62
N ALA A 777 -15.66 -5.53 -17.27
CA ALA A 777 -16.82 -6.12 -17.94
C ALA A 777 -17.60 -5.13 -18.84
N GLY A 778 -16.87 -4.35 -19.64
CA GLY A 778 -17.44 -3.37 -20.58
C GLY A 778 -18.03 -2.11 -19.94
N ARG A 779 -17.99 -1.98 -18.62
CA ARG A 779 -18.50 -0.83 -17.85
C ARG A 779 -17.34 -0.03 -17.26
N SER A 780 -17.58 1.27 -17.09
CA SER A 780 -16.62 2.21 -16.48
C SER A 780 -17.32 3.02 -15.40
N HIS A 781 -16.78 2.98 -14.19
CA HIS A 781 -17.24 3.79 -13.07
C HIS A 781 -16.17 4.80 -12.67
N GLU A 782 -16.54 6.07 -12.50
CA GLU A 782 -15.63 7.14 -12.10
C GLU A 782 -16.06 7.78 -10.79
N ILE A 783 -15.06 8.10 -9.95
CA ILE A 783 -15.20 8.94 -8.76
C ILE A 783 -14.24 10.14 -8.88
N VAL A 784 -14.76 11.35 -8.71
CA VAL A 784 -14.03 12.61 -8.96
C VAL A 784 -13.93 13.41 -7.66
N SER A 785 -12.73 13.92 -7.35
CA SER A 785 -12.50 14.79 -6.20
C SER A 785 -13.14 16.17 -6.38
N ASP A 786 -13.56 16.80 -5.28
CA ASP A 786 -14.12 18.15 -5.31
C ASP A 786 -13.05 19.26 -5.31
N VAL A 787 -11.78 18.90 -5.07
CA VAL A 787 -10.63 19.82 -4.98
C VAL A 787 -9.64 19.69 -6.12
N ASN A 788 -9.00 20.82 -6.43
CA ASN A 788 -7.87 20.90 -7.35
C ASN A 788 -6.55 20.77 -6.58
N ILE A 789 -5.62 19.97 -7.08
CA ILE A 789 -4.35 19.61 -6.42
C ILE A 789 -3.10 19.85 -7.28
N ASN A 790 -3.23 20.67 -8.34
CA ASN A 790 -2.16 20.97 -9.28
C ASN A 790 -1.40 22.27 -8.90
N ASP A 791 -1.21 22.51 -7.60
CA ASP A 791 -0.58 23.71 -7.04
C ASP A 791 0.93 23.56 -6.77
N ASN A 792 1.51 22.40 -7.15
CA ASN A 792 2.88 22.02 -6.85
C ASN A 792 3.19 21.92 -5.34
N GLU A 793 2.22 21.54 -4.53
CA GLU A 793 2.39 21.10 -3.14
C GLU A 793 2.15 19.58 -3.00
N TRP A 794 2.53 19.03 -1.85
CA TRP A 794 2.29 17.62 -1.55
C TRP A 794 0.83 17.37 -1.16
N HIS A 795 0.16 16.51 -1.91
CA HIS A 795 -1.19 16.05 -1.64
C HIS A 795 -1.22 14.55 -1.34
N THR A 796 -2.11 14.15 -0.45
CA THR A 796 -2.34 12.74 -0.08
C THR A 796 -3.61 12.25 -0.76
N ILE A 797 -3.51 11.13 -1.47
CA ILE A 797 -4.64 10.48 -2.14
C ILE A 797 -4.83 9.11 -1.51
N TYR A 798 -6.05 8.86 -1.03
CA TYR A 798 -6.52 7.54 -0.63
C TYR A 798 -7.77 7.21 -1.45
N TRP A 799 -7.78 6.06 -2.09
CA TRP A 799 -8.92 5.60 -2.88
C TRP A 799 -9.21 4.15 -2.51
N GLU A 800 -10.43 3.88 -2.05
CA GLU A 800 -10.94 2.54 -1.75
C GLU A 800 -12.17 2.23 -2.61
N ALA A 801 -12.37 0.94 -2.93
CA ALA A 801 -13.56 0.44 -3.60
C ALA A 801 -13.86 -1.01 -3.18
N ASP A 802 -15.09 -1.25 -2.76
CA ASP A 802 -15.68 -2.55 -2.46
C ASP A 802 -16.82 -2.86 -3.46
N PRO A 803 -17.48 -4.03 -3.42
CA PRO A 803 -18.54 -4.38 -4.37
C PRO A 803 -19.78 -3.47 -4.36
N GLN A 804 -19.95 -2.60 -3.37
CA GLN A 804 -21.12 -1.73 -3.18
C GLN A 804 -20.79 -0.23 -3.10
N THR A 805 -19.57 0.13 -2.70
CA THR A 805 -19.18 1.51 -2.44
C THR A 805 -17.75 1.78 -2.93
N ALA A 806 -17.53 2.99 -3.46
CA ALA A 806 -16.21 3.51 -3.76
C ALA A 806 -16.03 4.86 -3.07
N LYS A 807 -14.89 5.06 -2.43
CA LYS A 807 -14.57 6.26 -1.66
C LYS A 807 -13.20 6.81 -2.05
N LEU A 808 -13.16 8.09 -2.38
CA LEU A 808 -11.96 8.84 -2.74
C LEU A 808 -11.76 9.95 -1.73
N VAL A 809 -10.61 9.93 -1.05
CA VAL A 809 -10.20 10.94 -0.08
C VAL A 809 -8.94 11.64 -0.60
N VAL A 810 -9.08 12.93 -0.87
CA VAL A 810 -7.95 13.79 -1.28
C VAL A 810 -7.71 14.81 -0.18
N ASP A 811 -6.59 14.65 0.51
CA ASP A 811 -6.19 15.30 1.77
C ASP A 811 -7.23 15.14 2.90
N ARG A 812 -8.32 15.90 2.82
CA ARG A 812 -9.43 15.96 3.79
C ARG A 812 -10.81 15.88 3.14
N HIS A 813 -10.88 15.96 1.81
CA HIS A 813 -12.15 15.96 1.10
C HIS A 813 -12.46 14.55 0.69
N GLU A 814 -13.52 14.01 1.30
CA GLU A 814 -14.04 12.70 1.01
C GLU A 814 -15.19 12.79 0.02
N LYS A 815 -15.14 11.92 -1.00
CA LYS A 815 -16.24 11.64 -1.90
C LYS A 815 -16.55 10.16 -1.81
N THR A 816 -17.83 9.81 -1.71
CA THR A 816 -18.28 8.41 -1.70
C THR A 816 -19.40 8.24 -2.72
N VAL A 817 -19.35 7.14 -3.48
CA VAL A 817 -20.36 6.76 -4.47
C VAL A 817 -20.79 5.33 -4.16
N SER A 818 -22.11 5.11 -4.06
CA SER A 818 -22.68 3.77 -3.92
C SER A 818 -23.16 3.27 -5.28
N ALA A 819 -22.59 2.17 -5.74
CA ALA A 819 -22.97 1.47 -6.96
C ALA A 819 -22.55 0.00 -6.85
N PHE A 820 -23.12 -0.88 -7.68
CA PHE A 820 -22.63 -2.26 -7.74
C PHE A 820 -21.35 -2.31 -8.59
N PHE A 821 -20.23 -2.65 -7.96
CA PHE A 821 -18.91 -2.74 -8.59
C PHE A 821 -18.50 -4.20 -8.73
N ILE A 822 -18.00 -4.57 -9.91
CA ILE A 822 -17.22 -5.80 -10.07
C ILE A 822 -15.75 -5.40 -10.09
N LEU A 823 -15.04 -5.70 -9.00
CA LEU A 823 -13.64 -5.38 -8.85
C LEU A 823 -12.79 -6.20 -9.84
N PRO A 824 -12.01 -5.56 -10.74
CA PRO A 824 -11.18 -6.29 -11.69
C PRO A 824 -10.03 -7.03 -10.99
N ASP A 825 -9.77 -8.24 -11.47
CA ASP A 825 -8.56 -8.98 -11.10
C ASP A 825 -7.37 -8.39 -11.86
N THR A 826 -6.40 -7.84 -11.12
CA THR A 826 -5.31 -7.03 -11.66
C THR A 826 -3.96 -7.51 -11.16
N PHE A 827 -2.94 -7.42 -12.01
CA PHE A 827 -1.62 -8.00 -11.76
C PHE A 827 -0.47 -7.03 -12.02
N THR A 828 -0.56 -6.23 -13.08
CA THR A 828 0.54 -5.33 -13.47
C THR A 828 0.17 -3.90 -13.14
N PHE A 829 0.96 -3.25 -12.27
CA PHE A 829 0.80 -1.84 -12.00
C PHE A 829 1.80 -1.00 -12.79
N ILE A 830 1.35 0.19 -13.19
CA ILE A 830 2.06 1.15 -14.02
C ILE A 830 1.94 2.51 -13.35
N LEU A 831 3.08 3.09 -12.99
CA LEU A 831 3.17 4.50 -12.56
C LEU A 831 3.57 5.34 -13.76
N GLY A 832 2.85 6.44 -14.00
CA GLY A 832 3.07 7.31 -15.16
C GLY A 832 2.29 6.87 -16.40
N SER A 833 2.94 6.94 -17.57
CA SER A 833 2.27 6.73 -18.86
C SER A 833 1.91 5.27 -19.12
N ARG A 834 0.63 4.95 -19.35
CA ARG A 834 0.21 3.57 -19.69
C ARG A 834 0.80 3.08 -21.02
N THR A 835 0.78 3.90 -22.06
CA THR A 835 1.17 3.52 -23.43
C THR A 835 2.59 3.94 -23.81
N GLY A 836 3.27 4.67 -22.93
CA GLY A 836 4.56 5.29 -23.22
C GLY A 836 4.50 6.45 -24.23
N ARG A 837 3.30 6.91 -24.61
CA ARG A 837 3.08 7.93 -25.66
C ARG A 837 1.81 8.75 -25.37
N GLY A 838 1.73 9.98 -25.88
CA GLY A 838 0.45 10.71 -25.99
C GLY A 838 0.20 11.83 -24.98
N ASN A 839 1.23 12.43 -24.39
CA ASN A 839 1.15 13.59 -23.48
C ASN A 839 0.27 13.42 -22.23
N ALA A 840 -0.24 12.21 -21.98
CA ALA A 840 -1.18 11.92 -20.90
C ALA A 840 -0.53 11.27 -19.68
N GLY A 841 0.77 10.93 -19.67
CA GLY A 841 1.39 10.35 -18.49
C GLY A 841 1.80 11.37 -17.43
N TYR A 842 2.36 10.88 -16.34
CA TYR A 842 2.66 11.67 -15.15
C TYR A 842 3.94 12.49 -15.28
N ALA A 843 3.88 13.77 -14.89
CA ALA A 843 5.03 14.63 -14.67
C ALA A 843 4.91 15.28 -13.29
N GLY A 844 5.76 14.88 -12.36
CA GLY A 844 5.63 15.21 -10.94
C GLY A 844 6.43 14.30 -10.04
N GLN A 845 6.16 14.39 -8.74
CA GLN A 845 6.80 13.57 -7.71
C GLN A 845 5.81 12.59 -7.10
N ILE A 846 6.26 11.39 -6.78
CA ILE A 846 5.47 10.36 -6.09
C ILE A 846 6.28 9.82 -4.92
N ARG A 847 5.62 9.57 -3.79
CA ARG A 847 6.16 8.81 -2.66
C ARG A 847 5.03 8.16 -1.85
N GLY A 848 5.40 7.27 -0.93
CA GLY A 848 4.46 6.69 0.04
C GLY A 848 3.38 5.84 -0.61
N LEU A 849 3.72 5.01 -1.61
CA LEU A 849 2.77 4.17 -2.32
C LEU A 849 2.51 2.86 -1.56
N TYR A 850 1.25 2.68 -1.16
CA TYR A 850 0.71 1.46 -0.58
C TYR A 850 -0.43 0.99 -1.48
N LEU A 851 -0.40 -0.29 -1.84
CA LEU A 851 -1.38 -0.91 -2.72
C LEU A 851 -1.94 -2.15 -2.01
N CYS A 852 -3.19 -2.06 -1.55
CA CYS A 852 -3.88 -3.11 -0.77
C CYS A 852 -3.04 -3.57 0.43
N GLY A 853 -2.63 -2.60 1.25
CA GLY A 853 -1.74 -2.79 2.40
C GLY A 853 -0.27 -3.14 2.10
N LYS A 854 0.09 -3.45 0.85
CA LYS A 854 1.48 -3.73 0.48
C LYS A 854 2.25 -2.47 0.17
N GLU A 855 3.41 -2.31 0.83
CA GLU A 855 4.34 -1.23 0.54
C GLU A 855 5.06 -1.42 -0.80
N ILE A 856 4.93 -0.45 -1.70
CA ILE A 856 5.62 -0.43 -2.98
C ILE A 856 6.81 0.53 -2.90
N GLN A 857 8.01 -0.04 -2.82
CA GLN A 857 9.26 0.73 -2.74
C GLN A 857 9.68 1.24 -4.14
N ILE A 858 9.04 2.32 -4.61
CA ILE A 858 9.22 2.87 -5.97
C ILE A 858 10.70 3.15 -6.27
N ALA A 859 11.43 3.74 -5.33
CA ALA A 859 12.84 4.08 -5.52
C ALA A 859 13.71 2.85 -5.79
N GLN A 860 13.48 1.71 -5.11
CA GLN A 860 14.18 0.47 -5.41
C GLN A 860 13.86 -0.07 -6.81
N LEU A 861 12.59 0.03 -7.22
CA LEU A 861 12.16 -0.37 -8.56
C LEU A 861 12.84 0.49 -9.64
N VAL A 862 12.94 1.80 -9.43
CA VAL A 862 13.66 2.73 -10.31
C VAL A 862 15.16 2.43 -10.34
N ARG A 863 15.81 2.12 -9.22
CA ARG A 863 17.23 1.68 -9.20
C ARG A 863 17.45 0.45 -10.06
N LYS A 864 16.53 -0.52 -9.98
CA LYS A 864 16.62 -1.79 -10.71
C LYS A 864 16.38 -1.64 -12.21
N LEU A 865 15.37 -0.84 -12.59
CA LEU A 865 14.99 -0.66 -14.00
C LEU A 865 15.82 0.41 -14.71
N ASN A 866 16.34 1.39 -13.97
CA ASN A 866 17.02 2.59 -14.47
C ASN A 866 16.32 3.24 -15.69
N PRO A 867 15.02 3.55 -15.61
CA PRO A 867 14.27 4.10 -16.74
C PRO A 867 14.73 5.53 -17.05
N MET A 868 14.93 5.84 -18.33
CA MET A 868 15.20 7.21 -18.76
C MET A 868 14.02 8.11 -18.39
N GLY A 869 14.28 9.34 -17.97
CA GLY A 869 13.22 10.31 -17.67
C GLY A 869 12.49 10.10 -16.33
N VAL A 870 13.01 9.23 -15.46
CA VAL A 870 12.58 9.10 -14.06
C VAL A 870 13.82 9.09 -13.18
N GLN A 871 13.80 9.84 -12.07
CA GLN A 871 14.95 9.97 -11.17
C GLN A 871 14.53 9.88 -9.70
N ILE A 872 15.44 9.40 -8.87
CA ILE A 872 15.26 9.34 -7.41
C ILE A 872 15.61 10.70 -6.82
N GLY A 873 14.85 11.10 -5.81
CA GLY A 873 14.94 12.41 -5.17
C GLY A 873 13.88 13.39 -5.69
N ASP A 874 14.00 14.61 -5.20
CA ASP A 874 13.02 15.69 -5.36
C ASP A 874 13.45 16.77 -6.37
N THR A 875 14.48 16.48 -7.16
CA THR A 875 14.99 17.44 -8.15
C THR A 875 14.06 17.49 -9.38
N GLY A 876 13.63 18.69 -9.78
CA GLY A 876 12.84 18.95 -11.00
C GLY A 876 13.68 19.50 -12.17
N TYR A 877 13.04 20.14 -13.16
CA TYR A 877 13.72 20.79 -14.29
C TYR A 877 14.35 22.14 -13.95
N CYS A 878 13.81 22.86 -12.97
CA CYS A 878 14.33 24.15 -12.57
C CYS A 878 15.72 24.01 -11.96
N ARG A 879 16.69 24.73 -12.52
CA ARG A 879 18.08 24.81 -12.06
C ARG A 879 18.52 26.27 -11.99
N MET A 880 19.53 26.56 -11.18
CA MET A 880 20.07 27.91 -10.92
C MET A 880 20.34 28.77 -12.18
N ASN A 881 20.55 28.17 -13.36
CA ASN A 881 20.89 28.87 -14.61
C ASN A 881 19.84 28.73 -15.74
N ARG A 882 18.62 28.25 -15.45
CA ARG A 882 17.58 28.07 -16.49
C ARG A 882 16.83 29.35 -16.84
N CYS A 883 16.65 30.23 -15.86
CA CYS A 883 16.02 31.54 -16.04
C CYS A 883 17.07 32.63 -15.89
N ALA A 884 17.19 33.48 -16.90
CA ALA A 884 18.14 34.58 -16.90
C ALA A 884 17.66 35.72 -16.00
N ASN A 885 18.58 36.64 -15.68
CA ASN A 885 18.29 37.94 -15.08
C ASN A 885 17.48 37.90 -13.77
N GLY A 886 17.67 36.86 -12.94
CA GLY A 886 17.01 36.71 -11.65
C GLY A 886 15.50 36.42 -11.74
N ALA A 887 15.01 35.98 -12.91
CA ALA A 887 13.63 35.57 -13.05
C ALA A 887 13.32 34.28 -12.29
N ASN A 888 12.10 34.17 -11.77
CA ASN A 888 11.69 33.01 -10.99
C ASN A 888 11.39 31.82 -11.93
N CYS A 889 12.05 30.69 -11.71
CA CYS A 889 11.78 29.46 -12.46
C CYS A 889 10.54 28.76 -11.89
N VAL A 890 9.51 28.58 -12.71
CA VAL A 890 8.29 27.84 -12.38
C VAL A 890 8.42 26.42 -12.92
N GLU A 891 8.32 25.46 -12.01
CA GLU A 891 8.51 24.04 -12.28
C GLU A 891 7.24 23.39 -12.85
N TYR A 892 7.39 22.68 -13.97
CA TYR A 892 6.36 21.82 -14.56
C TYR A 892 6.74 20.33 -14.59
N TYR A 893 7.89 19.98 -14.01
CA TYR A 893 8.49 18.62 -13.92
C TYR A 893 8.87 17.95 -15.22
N ASP A 894 8.18 18.20 -16.33
CA ASP A 894 8.64 17.80 -17.67
C ASP A 894 9.12 18.98 -18.52
N ASN A 895 8.96 20.18 -17.96
CA ASN A 895 9.41 21.44 -18.52
C ASN A 895 9.49 22.48 -17.39
N TYR A 896 9.92 23.69 -17.73
CA TYR A 896 9.93 24.84 -16.85
C TYR A 896 9.43 26.08 -17.59
N LYS A 897 9.02 27.11 -16.84
CA LYS A 897 8.71 28.43 -17.39
C LYS A 897 9.35 29.50 -16.54
N CYS A 898 10.00 30.47 -17.17
CA CYS A 898 10.54 31.60 -16.43
C CYS A 898 9.45 32.66 -16.23
N ASN A 899 9.11 32.93 -14.98
CA ASN A 899 8.25 34.04 -14.61
C ASN A 899 9.05 35.34 -14.60
N CYS A 900 9.00 36.06 -15.71
CA CYS A 900 9.69 37.33 -15.86
C CYS A 900 8.97 38.50 -15.15
N SER A 901 7.79 38.33 -14.54
CA SER A 901 6.94 39.45 -14.10
C SER A 901 7.64 40.44 -13.15
N MET A 902 8.57 39.95 -12.34
CA MET A 902 9.34 40.73 -11.38
C MET A 902 10.70 41.22 -11.91
N THR A 903 10.96 41.08 -13.21
CA THR A 903 12.18 41.57 -13.87
C THR A 903 11.83 42.58 -14.97
N PRO A 904 12.77 43.39 -15.47
CA PRO A 904 12.53 44.24 -16.65
C PRO A 904 12.56 43.48 -17.99
N PHE A 905 12.81 42.17 -17.98
CA PHE A 905 13.04 41.34 -19.17
C PHE A 905 11.81 40.51 -19.56
N SER A 906 11.76 40.02 -20.79
CA SER A 906 10.70 39.20 -21.37
C SER A 906 11.31 38.01 -22.13
N GLY A 907 10.51 37.25 -22.87
CA GLY A 907 10.96 36.01 -23.53
C GLY A 907 10.81 34.77 -22.64
N GLU A 908 11.04 33.58 -23.21
CA GLU A 908 10.84 32.30 -22.51
C GLU A 908 11.82 32.07 -21.35
N GLN A 909 13.04 32.61 -21.49
CA GLN A 909 14.10 32.53 -20.47
C GLN A 909 14.31 33.85 -19.71
N CYS A 910 13.48 34.86 -19.96
CA CYS A 910 13.63 36.22 -19.42
C CYS A 910 14.95 36.90 -19.81
N ASP A 911 15.40 36.65 -21.03
CA ASP A 911 16.63 37.16 -21.65
C ASP A 911 16.38 38.34 -22.61
N GLN A 912 15.13 38.56 -23.05
CA GLN A 912 14.78 39.63 -23.98
C GLN A 912 14.54 40.96 -23.27
N GLU A 913 15.32 41.99 -23.58
CA GLU A 913 15.18 43.31 -22.95
C GLU A 913 13.97 44.08 -23.50
N VAL A 914 13.08 44.56 -22.62
CA VAL A 914 11.93 45.38 -23.02
C VAL A 914 12.31 46.85 -23.01
N GLY A 915 12.27 47.48 -24.19
CA GLY A 915 12.63 48.88 -24.39
C GLY A 915 11.59 49.71 -25.15
N MET A 916 11.87 50.99 -25.29
CA MET A 916 11.17 51.92 -26.17
C MET A 916 12.17 52.80 -26.92
N TRP A 917 11.85 53.10 -28.17
CA TRP A 917 12.52 54.13 -28.96
C TRP A 917 11.77 55.44 -28.86
N ILE A 918 12.50 56.50 -28.52
CA ILE A 918 11.95 57.84 -28.36
C ILE A 918 12.51 58.73 -29.47
N PRO A 919 11.69 59.13 -30.46
CA PRO A 919 12.10 60.11 -31.46
C PRO A 919 11.97 61.54 -30.93
N THR A 920 12.70 62.47 -31.56
CA THR A 920 12.62 63.91 -31.28
C THR A 920 11.17 64.41 -31.23
N GLY A 921 10.89 65.34 -30.30
CA GLY A 921 9.57 65.91 -30.09
C GLY A 921 8.61 65.04 -29.27
N SER A 922 9.06 63.89 -28.77
CA SER A 922 8.25 63.00 -27.91
C SER A 922 8.48 63.28 -26.42
N SER A 923 7.50 63.02 -25.58
CA SER A 923 7.61 63.22 -24.12
C SER A 923 6.93 62.08 -23.36
N LEU A 924 7.47 61.69 -22.20
CA LEU A 924 6.84 60.73 -21.29
C LEU A 924 6.60 61.40 -19.92
N GLN A 925 5.49 61.10 -19.26
CA GLN A 925 5.22 61.63 -17.92
C GLN A 925 4.32 60.70 -17.12
N ILE A 926 4.50 60.72 -15.80
CA ILE A 926 3.60 60.06 -14.87
C ILE A 926 2.43 61.03 -14.61
N PRO A 927 1.17 60.66 -14.91
CA PRO A 927 0.03 61.55 -14.70
C PRO A 927 -0.20 61.84 -13.21
N TRP A 928 -0.89 62.94 -12.92
CA TRP A 928 -1.30 63.35 -11.57
C TRP A 928 -2.12 62.25 -10.87
N GLN A 929 -1.87 61.97 -9.59
CA GLN A 929 -2.51 60.90 -8.77
C GLN A 929 -2.18 59.45 -9.16
N HIS A 930 -1.15 59.22 -9.95
CA HIS A 930 -0.69 57.87 -10.26
C HIS A 930 0.00 57.21 -9.05
N PRO A 931 -0.26 55.94 -8.71
CA PRO A 931 0.40 55.25 -7.59
C PRO A 931 1.93 55.26 -7.66
N ALA A 932 2.50 55.31 -8.88
CA ALA A 932 3.94 55.39 -9.09
C ALA A 932 4.59 56.72 -8.62
N GLN A 933 3.79 57.75 -8.28
CA GLN A 933 4.31 59.05 -7.80
C GLN A 933 4.97 58.98 -6.41
N VAL A 934 4.55 58.03 -5.56
CA VAL A 934 5.07 57.87 -4.20
C VAL A 934 6.27 56.92 -4.13
N ALA A 935 6.75 56.42 -5.28
CA ALA A 935 7.91 55.55 -5.32
C ALA A 935 9.18 56.31 -4.88
N THR A 936 9.99 55.64 -4.05
CA THR A 936 11.27 56.16 -3.55
C THR A 936 12.47 55.71 -4.37
N CYS A 937 12.28 54.70 -5.22
CA CYS A 937 13.31 54.09 -6.06
C CYS A 937 12.88 54.06 -7.52
N TYR A 938 13.83 54.40 -8.40
CA TYR A 938 13.66 54.43 -9.84
C TYR A 938 14.90 53.84 -10.50
N ARG A 939 14.70 53.11 -11.60
CA ARG A 939 15.78 52.61 -12.45
C ARG A 939 15.42 52.85 -13.91
N ILE A 940 16.40 53.24 -14.71
CA ILE A 940 16.23 53.51 -16.12
C ILE A 940 17.54 53.21 -16.86
N ASN A 941 17.48 52.35 -17.86
CA ASN A 941 18.58 52.14 -18.79
C ASN A 941 18.42 53.07 -19.98
N VAL A 942 19.45 53.85 -20.29
CA VAL A 942 19.41 54.89 -21.33
C VAL A 942 20.55 54.67 -22.31
N GLN A 943 20.24 54.77 -23.61
CA GLN A 943 21.21 54.80 -24.70
C GLN A 943 20.90 56.01 -25.58
N THR A 944 21.82 56.96 -25.68
CA THR A 944 21.61 58.18 -26.48
C THR A 944 22.95 58.79 -26.90
N ALA A 945 22.95 59.49 -28.03
CA ALA A 945 24.06 60.34 -28.47
C ALA A 945 23.80 61.84 -28.17
N ILE A 946 22.67 62.20 -27.55
CA ILE A 946 22.27 63.59 -27.32
C ILE A 946 22.84 64.09 -25.99
N SER A 947 23.55 65.22 -26.04
CA SER A 947 23.99 65.99 -24.86
C SER A 947 23.07 67.20 -24.62
N ASN A 948 23.18 67.82 -23.44
CA ASN A 948 22.35 68.97 -23.03
C ASN A 948 20.83 68.69 -23.03
N VAL A 949 20.41 67.60 -22.39
CA VAL A 949 19.00 67.18 -22.32
C VAL A 949 18.61 66.71 -20.91
N SER A 950 17.39 67.02 -20.45
CA SER A 950 16.89 66.51 -19.17
C SER A 950 16.27 65.12 -19.32
N LEU A 951 16.74 64.16 -18.53
CA LEU A 951 16.26 62.78 -18.47
C LEU A 951 15.07 62.62 -17.52
N ILE A 952 15.12 63.20 -16.33
CA ILE A 952 14.03 63.14 -15.34
C ILE A 952 13.88 64.52 -14.71
N ARG A 953 12.65 65.02 -14.66
CA ARG A 953 12.29 66.27 -13.98
C ARG A 953 11.10 66.04 -13.08
N ALA A 954 11.33 66.12 -11.77
CA ALA A 954 10.32 65.96 -10.75
C ALA A 954 10.16 67.25 -9.94
N ARG A 955 8.92 67.66 -9.66
CA ARG A 955 8.61 68.82 -8.80
C ARG A 955 7.41 68.54 -7.91
N ALA A 956 7.38 69.17 -6.74
CA ALA A 956 6.18 69.26 -5.94
C ALA A 956 5.25 70.35 -6.52
N LEU A 957 3.94 70.09 -6.60
CA LEU A 957 2.95 71.04 -7.11
C LEU A 957 2.74 72.25 -6.18
N PHE A 958 2.88 72.00 -4.88
CA PHE A 958 2.54 72.94 -3.81
C PHE A 958 3.75 73.32 -2.95
N ALA A 959 4.96 72.97 -3.41
CA ALA A 959 6.22 73.33 -2.77
C ALA A 959 7.29 73.56 -3.85
N GLU A 960 8.37 74.27 -3.51
CA GLU A 960 9.47 74.53 -4.44
C GLU A 960 10.47 73.37 -4.57
N SER A 961 10.22 72.26 -3.88
CA SER A 961 11.07 71.07 -3.93
C SER A 961 11.12 70.47 -5.35
N ALA A 962 12.32 70.22 -5.86
CA ALA A 962 12.56 69.73 -7.21
C ALA A 962 13.74 68.77 -7.29
N PHE A 963 13.62 67.78 -8.17
CA PHE A 963 14.70 66.87 -8.55
C PHE A 963 14.84 66.89 -10.07
N ASN A 964 16.03 67.20 -10.56
CA ASN A 964 16.35 67.17 -11.99
C ASN A 964 17.56 66.28 -12.22
N MET A 965 17.44 65.38 -13.19
CA MET A 965 18.52 64.58 -13.74
C MET A 965 18.65 64.94 -15.22
N SER A 966 19.84 65.35 -15.64
CA SER A 966 20.12 65.79 -17.01
C SER A 966 21.48 65.32 -17.50
N ILE A 967 21.63 65.20 -18.81
CA ILE A 967 22.91 65.08 -19.49
C ILE A 967 23.38 66.50 -19.80
N ASP A 968 24.56 66.88 -19.31
CA ASP A 968 25.10 68.22 -19.54
C ASP A 968 25.64 68.41 -20.97
N ILE A 969 26.19 69.59 -21.26
CA ILE A 969 26.75 69.91 -22.59
C ILE A 969 27.94 69.04 -22.99
N THR A 970 28.66 68.50 -22.00
CA THR A 970 29.82 67.62 -22.17
C THR A 970 29.45 66.15 -22.25
N GLY A 971 28.16 65.80 -22.10
CA GLY A 971 27.68 64.42 -22.18
C GLY A 971 27.67 63.67 -20.85
N HIS A 972 27.97 64.34 -19.74
CA HIS A 972 28.05 63.75 -18.41
C HIS A 972 26.72 63.83 -17.65
N LEU A 973 26.54 62.92 -16.68
CA LEU A 973 25.35 62.90 -15.83
C LEU A 973 25.43 64.03 -14.79
N ASN A 974 24.45 64.93 -14.82
CA ASN A 974 24.25 65.98 -13.84
C ASN A 974 22.94 65.74 -13.06
N ILE A 975 23.02 65.82 -11.73
CA ILE A 975 21.86 65.83 -10.84
C ILE A 975 21.76 67.13 -10.06
N ARG A 976 20.54 67.68 -10.00
CA ARG A 976 20.19 68.83 -9.17
C ARG A 976 19.03 68.48 -8.25
N ILE A 977 19.27 68.54 -6.95
CA ILE A 977 18.30 68.24 -5.90
C ILE A 977 18.06 69.52 -5.09
N PHE A 978 16.81 69.91 -4.93
CA PHE A 978 16.39 71.07 -4.15
C PHE A 978 15.20 70.73 -3.26
N ASP A 979 15.29 70.99 -1.95
CA ASP A 979 14.22 70.72 -0.99
C ASP A 979 13.14 71.82 -0.92
N GLY A 980 13.36 72.96 -1.60
CA GLY A 980 12.46 74.11 -1.58
C GLY A 980 12.78 75.16 -0.52
N PHE A 981 13.80 74.94 0.32
CA PHE A 981 14.21 75.88 1.36
C PHE A 981 15.74 76.06 1.40
N PHE A 982 16.47 75.10 1.99
CA PHE A 982 17.88 75.27 2.35
C PHE A 982 18.81 74.25 1.67
N TYR A 983 18.31 73.06 1.35
CA TYR A 983 19.11 72.00 0.75
C TYR A 983 19.08 72.10 -0.77
N SER A 984 20.17 72.58 -1.38
CA SER A 984 20.40 72.57 -2.83
C SER A 984 21.74 71.93 -3.15
N LYS A 985 21.73 70.83 -3.90
CA LYS A 985 22.93 70.15 -4.41
C LYS A 985 22.88 70.07 -5.93
N ASN A 986 23.97 70.45 -6.58
CA ASN A 986 24.21 70.26 -8.00
C ASN A 986 25.51 69.48 -8.14
N LEU A 987 25.43 68.28 -8.71
CA LEU A 987 26.54 67.34 -8.81
C LEU A 987 26.64 66.87 -10.24
N THR A 988 27.88 66.73 -10.74
CA THR A 988 28.16 66.23 -12.08
C THR A 988 29.26 65.19 -11.97
N ASP A 989 29.04 64.02 -12.55
CA ASP A 989 30.05 62.97 -12.59
C ASP A 989 30.90 63.11 -13.84
N GLN A 990 32.22 63.29 -13.67
CA GLN A 990 33.15 63.47 -14.79
C GLN A 990 33.68 62.14 -15.34
N LYS A 991 33.34 61.00 -14.74
CA LYS A 991 33.87 59.69 -15.14
C LYS A 991 33.01 59.01 -16.20
N ILE A 992 31.69 59.16 -16.10
CA ILE A 992 30.74 58.46 -16.96
C ILE A 992 30.13 59.44 -17.97
N ILE A 993 30.38 59.16 -19.25
CA ILE A 993 29.71 59.81 -20.37
C ILE A 993 28.44 59.01 -20.69
N ILE A 994 27.28 59.67 -20.62
CA ILE A 994 25.98 59.08 -20.94
C ILE A 994 25.65 59.24 -22.44
N SER A 995 26.14 60.30 -23.07
CA SER A 995 25.91 60.56 -24.50
C SER A 995 26.88 59.82 -25.43
N ASP A 996 27.40 58.65 -25.01
CA ASP A 996 28.37 57.83 -25.78
C ASP A 996 27.68 56.77 -26.67
N ASP A 997 26.36 56.86 -26.79
CA ASP A 997 25.48 55.91 -27.50
C ASP A 997 25.62 54.45 -27.04
N LYS A 998 26.11 54.23 -25.81
CA LYS A 998 26.11 52.93 -25.13
C LYS A 998 25.04 52.90 -24.05
N THR A 999 24.58 51.70 -23.71
CA THR A 999 23.61 51.50 -22.64
C THR A 999 24.20 51.85 -21.27
N LYS A 1000 23.52 52.71 -20.51
CA LYS A 1000 23.86 53.07 -19.13
C LYS A 1000 22.66 52.81 -18.24
N ASP A 1001 22.81 51.87 -17.32
CA ASP A 1001 21.77 51.47 -16.37
C ASP A 1001 21.85 52.35 -15.12
N ILE A 1002 20.97 53.35 -15.03
CA ILE A 1002 20.96 54.36 -13.96
C ILE A 1002 19.89 53.98 -12.93
N GLU A 1003 20.30 53.76 -11.69
CA GLU A 1003 19.41 53.47 -10.57
C GLU A 1003 19.59 54.52 -9.47
N PHE A 1004 18.48 55.01 -8.91
CA PHE A 1004 18.53 55.88 -7.74
C PHE A 1004 17.40 55.60 -6.75
N CYS A 1005 17.73 55.71 -5.47
CA CYS A 1005 16.82 55.51 -4.35
C CYS A 1005 17.01 56.62 -3.31
N ALA A 1006 15.90 57.21 -2.87
CA ALA A 1006 15.87 58.18 -1.78
C ALA A 1006 15.18 57.55 -0.55
N ASN A 1007 15.94 57.27 0.50
CA ASN A 1007 15.38 56.93 1.81
C ASN A 1007 15.27 58.21 2.68
N ARG A 1008 14.83 58.12 3.95
CA ARG A 1008 14.65 59.32 4.79
C ARG A 1008 15.96 60.11 5.05
N GLN A 1009 17.10 59.44 5.03
CA GLN A 1009 18.41 59.98 5.45
C GLN A 1009 19.49 59.94 4.36
N HIS A 1010 19.27 59.22 3.26
CA HIS A 1010 20.26 58.98 2.22
C HIS A 1010 19.61 59.01 0.84
N PHE A 1011 20.34 59.55 -0.13
CA PHE A 1011 20.06 59.43 -1.56
C PHE A 1011 21.24 58.74 -2.22
N ASN A 1012 20.98 57.60 -2.83
CA ASN A 1012 21.99 56.82 -3.55
C ASN A 1012 21.64 56.81 -5.04
N LEU A 1013 22.65 57.02 -5.87
CA LEU A 1013 22.58 56.87 -7.33
C LEU A 1013 23.76 56.02 -7.79
N SER A 1014 23.45 54.97 -8.53
CA SER A 1014 24.42 54.10 -9.19
C SER A 1014 24.21 54.11 -10.70
N VAL A 1015 25.30 53.87 -11.43
CA VAL A 1015 25.30 53.67 -12.87
C VAL A 1015 26.04 52.37 -13.16
N ASN A 1016 25.43 51.44 -13.90
CA ASN A 1016 25.97 50.10 -14.17
C ASN A 1016 26.41 49.35 -12.90
N ALA A 1017 25.63 49.47 -11.82
CA ALA A 1017 25.91 48.95 -10.47
C ALA A 1017 27.14 49.55 -9.75
N GLU A 1018 27.83 50.54 -10.33
CA GLU A 1018 28.84 51.35 -9.64
C GLU A 1018 28.15 52.52 -8.94
N GLN A 1019 28.36 52.69 -7.64
CA GLN A 1019 27.75 53.78 -6.87
C GLN A 1019 28.49 55.10 -7.16
N ILE A 1020 27.81 56.04 -7.83
CA ILE A 1020 28.40 57.31 -8.27
C ILE A 1020 28.15 58.42 -7.25
N PHE A 1021 26.93 58.52 -6.74
CA PHE A 1021 26.57 59.47 -5.69
C PHE A 1021 25.95 58.75 -4.50
N SER A 1022 26.42 59.08 -3.31
CA SER A 1022 25.74 58.78 -2.05
C SER A 1022 25.75 60.03 -1.20
N LEU A 1023 24.57 60.53 -0.91
CA LEU A 1023 24.36 61.78 -0.20
C LEU A 1023 23.64 61.47 1.10
N GLU A 1024 24.19 61.93 2.21
CA GLU A 1024 23.53 61.92 3.50
C GLU A 1024 22.79 63.25 3.71
N GLY A 1025 21.54 63.19 4.19
CA GLY A 1025 20.68 64.36 4.37
C GLY A 1025 19.21 64.01 4.57
N ASN A 1026 18.38 65.00 4.87
CA ASN A 1026 16.94 64.78 5.05
C ASN A 1026 16.22 64.79 3.68
N PHE A 1027 15.94 63.61 3.14
CA PHE A 1027 15.22 63.44 1.86
C PHE A 1027 13.73 63.12 2.04
N THR A 1028 13.14 63.42 3.21
CA THR A 1028 11.70 63.20 3.45
C THR A 1028 10.79 63.96 2.49
N PHE A 1029 11.26 65.02 1.83
CA PHE A 1029 10.50 65.74 0.80
C PHE A 1029 10.36 64.96 -0.52
N PHE A 1030 11.16 63.91 -0.75
CA PHE A 1030 11.21 63.20 -2.02
C PHE A 1030 9.87 62.51 -2.36
N ILE A 1031 9.16 62.02 -1.34
CA ILE A 1031 7.80 61.44 -1.49
C ILE A 1031 6.72 62.48 -1.84
N ASN A 1032 7.01 63.78 -1.66
CA ASN A 1032 6.08 64.87 -1.98
C ASN A 1032 6.22 65.34 -3.44
N LEU A 1033 7.21 64.84 -4.18
CA LEU A 1033 7.36 65.10 -5.62
C LEU A 1033 6.24 64.39 -6.37
N ASN A 1034 5.34 65.16 -6.98
CA ASN A 1034 4.08 64.65 -7.52
C ASN A 1034 3.83 65.06 -8.98
N GLN A 1035 4.78 65.74 -9.62
CA GLN A 1035 4.85 65.87 -11.07
C GLN A 1035 6.16 65.33 -11.60
N TRP A 1036 6.11 64.15 -12.23
CA TRP A 1036 7.27 63.49 -12.82
C TRP A 1036 7.18 63.53 -14.34
N ARG A 1037 8.08 64.29 -14.96
CA ARG A 1037 8.32 64.27 -16.42
C ARG A 1037 9.54 63.40 -16.68
N LEU A 1038 9.30 62.27 -17.32
CA LEU A 1038 10.34 61.35 -17.76
C LEU A 1038 10.65 61.72 -19.20
N ILE A 1039 11.88 62.11 -19.49
CA ILE A 1039 12.34 62.47 -20.83
C ILE A 1039 11.76 63.80 -21.35
N SER A 1040 12.66 64.70 -21.74
CA SER A 1040 12.31 65.96 -22.42
C SER A 1040 11.98 65.76 -23.89
N THR A 1041 11.27 66.71 -24.49
CA THR A 1041 10.98 66.76 -25.93
C THR A 1041 12.22 66.77 -26.83
N ASN A 1042 13.37 67.13 -26.28
CA ASN A 1042 14.65 67.21 -27.00
C ASN A 1042 15.48 65.92 -26.90
N PHE A 1043 15.01 64.91 -26.17
CA PHE A 1043 15.69 63.63 -26.08
C PHE A 1043 15.42 62.79 -27.33
N THR A 1044 16.44 62.06 -27.77
CA THR A 1044 16.30 61.01 -28.77
C THR A 1044 17.23 59.89 -28.42
N GLY A 1045 16.70 58.67 -28.41
CA GLY A 1045 17.45 57.52 -27.93
C GLY A 1045 16.54 56.39 -27.49
N CYS A 1046 17.20 55.41 -26.89
CA CYS A 1046 16.62 54.17 -26.42
C CYS A 1046 16.51 54.16 -24.91
N ILE A 1047 15.36 53.70 -24.42
CA ILE A 1047 15.11 53.54 -22.99
C ILE A 1047 14.58 52.16 -22.72
N SER A 1048 15.23 51.45 -21.81
CA SER A 1048 14.83 50.12 -21.36
C SER A 1048 14.96 50.02 -19.84
N ARG A 1049 14.55 48.89 -19.26
CA ARG A 1049 14.61 48.63 -17.81
C ARG A 1049 13.98 49.70 -16.91
N LEU A 1050 13.04 50.47 -17.45
CA LEU A 1050 12.32 51.48 -16.67
C LEU A 1050 11.55 50.75 -15.56
N GLN A 1051 11.96 50.99 -14.32
CA GLN A 1051 11.36 50.47 -13.11
C GLN A 1051 11.00 51.64 -12.21
N ILE A 1052 9.77 51.61 -11.70
CA ILE A 1052 9.27 52.61 -10.75
C ILE A 1052 8.75 51.86 -9.53
N GLY A 1053 9.46 51.94 -8.41
CA GLY A 1053 9.22 51.08 -7.25
C GLY A 1053 9.36 49.60 -7.63
N SER A 1054 8.28 48.83 -7.46
CA SER A 1054 8.20 47.40 -7.84
C SER A 1054 7.58 47.15 -9.22
N SER A 1055 7.26 48.21 -9.98
CA SER A 1055 6.56 48.09 -11.27
C SER A 1055 7.48 48.29 -12.48
N PHE A 1056 7.18 47.61 -13.59
CA PHE A 1056 7.91 47.69 -14.88
C PHE A 1056 6.98 48.22 -16.00
N PRO A 1057 6.82 49.54 -16.14
CA PRO A 1057 5.81 50.14 -17.02
C PRO A 1057 5.94 49.77 -18.51
N LEU A 1058 7.14 49.42 -18.98
CA LEU A 1058 7.39 49.13 -20.40
C LEU A 1058 6.80 47.79 -20.86
N LYS A 1059 6.56 46.86 -19.94
CA LYS A 1059 6.00 45.54 -20.25
C LYS A 1059 4.54 45.58 -20.66
N ASN A 1060 3.80 46.54 -20.12
CA ASN A 1060 2.43 46.80 -20.50
C ASN A 1060 2.19 48.31 -20.55
N PRO A 1061 2.61 48.98 -21.64
CA PRO A 1061 2.50 50.43 -21.76
C PRO A 1061 1.06 50.94 -21.59
N ASN A 1062 0.09 50.21 -22.15
CA ASN A 1062 -1.34 50.56 -22.06
C ASN A 1062 -1.89 50.39 -20.63
N GLY A 1063 -1.49 49.34 -19.93
CA GLY A 1063 -1.87 49.09 -18.53
C GLY A 1063 -1.18 49.99 -17.51
N SER A 1064 0.01 50.50 -17.85
CA SER A 1064 0.83 51.36 -16.98
C SER A 1064 0.27 52.78 -16.77
N ARG A 1065 -0.74 53.18 -17.54
CA ARG A 1065 -1.39 54.50 -17.50
C ARG A 1065 -0.42 55.69 -17.58
N MET A 1066 0.81 55.50 -18.08
CA MET A 1066 1.74 56.61 -18.32
C MET A 1066 1.21 57.51 -19.43
N LYS A 1067 1.36 58.83 -19.28
CA LYS A 1067 0.95 59.79 -20.30
C LYS A 1067 2.15 60.08 -21.20
N TYR A 1068 1.99 59.86 -22.50
CA TYR A 1068 3.03 60.16 -23.48
C TYR A 1068 2.49 60.97 -24.65
N SER A 1069 3.39 61.64 -25.38
CA SER A 1069 3.08 62.35 -26.62
C SER A 1069 4.20 62.12 -27.64
N GLY A 1070 3.90 62.25 -28.93
CA GLY A 1070 4.83 61.96 -30.02
C GLY A 1070 4.76 60.53 -30.55
N LYS A 1071 5.76 60.11 -31.34
CA LYS A 1071 5.79 58.83 -32.08
C LYS A 1071 6.66 57.77 -31.38
N ILE A 1072 6.48 57.58 -30.08
CA ILE A 1072 7.24 56.58 -29.30
C ILE A 1072 6.92 55.17 -29.82
N LYS A 1073 7.95 54.35 -30.08
CA LYS A 1073 7.80 52.94 -30.44
C LYS A 1073 8.13 52.08 -29.22
N PHE A 1074 7.15 51.36 -28.70
CA PHE A 1074 7.33 50.44 -27.58
C PHE A 1074 7.67 49.03 -28.08
N GLY A 1075 8.40 48.26 -27.26
CA GLY A 1075 8.66 46.84 -27.49
C GLY A 1075 10.02 46.52 -28.09
N SER A 1076 10.62 47.44 -28.86
CA SER A 1076 11.97 47.25 -29.36
C SER A 1076 12.74 48.56 -29.48
N CYS A 1077 14.03 48.45 -29.23
CA CYS A 1077 15.01 49.48 -29.49
C CYS A 1077 15.64 49.19 -30.86
N PRO A 1078 15.57 50.10 -31.86
CA PRO A 1078 15.97 49.84 -33.24
C PRO A 1078 17.49 49.69 -33.44
N PHE A 1079 18.28 49.88 -32.39
CA PHE A 1079 19.71 49.60 -32.41
C PHE A 1079 19.94 48.17 -31.92
N ASP A 1080 19.77 47.20 -32.81
CA ASP A 1080 20.40 45.91 -32.63
C ASP A 1080 21.91 46.04 -32.88
N PRO A 1081 22.74 45.21 -32.21
CA PRO A 1081 24.19 45.22 -32.37
C PRO A 1081 24.53 44.98 -33.83
N LEU A 1082 25.56 45.67 -34.32
CA LEU A 1082 26.23 45.32 -35.58
C LEU A 1082 26.38 43.80 -35.65
N GLN A 1083 25.81 43.21 -36.70
CA GLN A 1083 26.04 41.84 -37.11
C GLN A 1083 27.53 41.52 -37.00
N TYR A 1084 27.89 40.54 -36.17
CA TYR A 1084 29.10 39.79 -36.43
C TYR A 1084 28.78 38.90 -37.64
N GLN A 1085 29.19 39.33 -38.83
CA GLN A 1085 29.39 38.39 -39.93
C GLN A 1085 30.47 37.40 -39.46
N PRO A 1086 30.24 36.08 -39.50
CA PRO A 1086 31.34 35.15 -39.52
C PRO A 1086 32.18 35.53 -40.73
N ILE A 1087 33.46 35.82 -40.51
CA ILE A 1087 34.42 35.82 -41.61
C ILE A 1087 34.51 34.35 -42.04
N GLU A 1088 33.86 34.01 -43.15
CA GLU A 1088 34.26 32.86 -43.94
C GLU A 1088 35.67 33.15 -44.46
N GLU A 1089 36.66 32.43 -43.94
CA GLU A 1089 37.92 32.27 -44.66
C GLU A 1089 37.64 31.39 -45.90
N PRO A 1090 38.16 31.77 -47.09
CA PRO A 1090 38.00 30.98 -48.30
C PRO A 1090 38.70 29.61 -48.19
N ASP A 1091 38.07 28.62 -48.82
CA ASP A 1091 38.59 27.28 -49.10
C ASP A 1091 40.05 27.26 -49.57
N GLU A 1092 40.86 26.41 -48.93
CA GLU A 1092 41.91 25.65 -49.60
C GLU A 1092 41.95 24.21 -49.05
N LYS A 1093 41.36 23.28 -49.82
CA LYS A 1093 41.76 21.87 -49.87
C LYS A 1093 42.73 21.70 -51.07
N PRO A 1094 43.48 20.61 -51.17
CA PRO A 1094 44.42 20.02 -50.21
C PRO A 1094 45.77 19.74 -50.91
N SER A 1095 46.93 19.97 -50.28
CA SER A 1095 48.16 19.33 -50.79
C SER A 1095 49.20 19.12 -49.70
N GLU A 1096 49.43 17.83 -49.47
CA GLU A 1096 50.71 17.20 -49.13
C GLU A 1096 51.52 17.78 -47.97
N ILE A 1097 51.37 17.11 -46.84
CA ILE A 1097 52.36 17.00 -45.78
C ILE A 1097 53.62 16.35 -46.35
N GLN A 1098 54.80 16.93 -46.06
CA GLN A 1098 56.17 16.38 -45.83
C GLN A 1098 57.18 17.47 -46.26
N ILE A 1099 58.25 17.90 -45.58
CA ILE A 1099 59.07 17.42 -44.45
C ILE A 1099 59.93 18.61 -43.96
N SER A 1100 60.35 18.54 -42.70
CA SER A 1100 61.55 19.13 -42.04
C SER A 1100 61.69 20.63 -41.80
N SER A 1101 61.53 20.94 -40.50
CA SER A 1101 62.55 21.45 -39.57
C SER A 1101 62.91 22.95 -39.55
N VAL A 1102 63.46 23.32 -38.38
CA VAL A 1102 64.14 24.58 -38.01
C VAL A 1102 63.31 25.59 -37.20
N ILE A 1103 63.33 25.37 -35.88
CA ILE A 1103 63.96 26.27 -34.88
C ILE A 1103 64.02 27.76 -35.27
N LYS A 1104 63.16 28.59 -34.66
CA LYS A 1104 63.50 29.91 -34.08
C LYS A 1104 62.26 30.66 -33.58
N ASN A 1105 62.10 30.73 -32.25
CA ASN A 1105 61.73 31.95 -31.49
C ASN A 1105 61.15 31.69 -30.07
N GLN A 1106 61.72 30.73 -29.34
CA GLN A 1106 61.52 30.58 -27.88
C GLN A 1106 62.29 31.61 -27.03
N GLN A 1107 62.69 32.77 -27.55
CA GLN A 1107 63.60 33.70 -26.84
C GLN A 1107 62.97 34.97 -26.23
N LYS A 1108 61.64 35.12 -26.18
CA LYS A 1108 61.01 36.32 -25.55
C LYS A 1108 60.12 36.07 -24.33
N LEU A 1109 59.96 34.83 -23.86
CA LEU A 1109 59.11 34.50 -22.71
C LEU A 1109 59.89 33.98 -21.48
N LEU A 1110 61.17 34.38 -21.32
CA LEU A 1110 62.05 33.86 -20.27
C LEU A 1110 62.70 34.94 -19.37
N ILE A 1111 62.21 36.19 -19.40
CA ILE A 1111 62.72 37.29 -18.54
C ILE A 1111 61.63 37.91 -17.62
N ILE A 1112 60.32 37.72 -17.87
CA ILE A 1112 59.25 38.45 -17.15
C ILE A 1112 58.75 37.72 -15.89
N THR A 1113 58.82 36.38 -15.87
CA THR A 1113 58.39 35.54 -14.75
C THR A 1113 59.18 35.71 -13.43
N PRO A 1114 60.51 35.97 -13.39
CA PRO A 1114 61.24 36.14 -12.13
C PRO A 1114 61.06 37.52 -11.46
N ALA A 1115 60.66 38.57 -12.19
CA ALA A 1115 60.52 39.92 -11.61
C ALA A 1115 59.26 40.06 -10.73
N ILE A 1116 58.17 39.39 -11.11
CA ILE A 1116 56.88 39.42 -10.39
C ILE A 1116 56.98 38.64 -9.07
N GLY A 1117 57.78 37.57 -9.02
CA GLY A 1117 58.00 36.76 -7.82
C GLY A 1117 58.84 37.46 -6.73
N ILE A 1118 59.76 38.35 -7.11
CA ILE A 1118 60.59 39.09 -6.14
C ILE A 1118 59.79 40.23 -5.48
N ILE A 1119 58.92 40.90 -6.23
CA ILE A 1119 58.08 42.01 -5.72
C ILE A 1119 57.04 41.48 -4.72
N THR A 1120 56.44 40.32 -4.99
CA THR A 1120 55.49 39.68 -4.06
C THR A 1120 56.16 39.16 -2.79
N ALA A 1121 57.41 38.65 -2.89
CA ALA A 1121 58.19 38.22 -1.73
C ALA A 1121 58.61 39.38 -0.81
N ILE A 1122 58.97 40.55 -1.36
CA ILE A 1122 59.31 41.75 -0.58
C ILE A 1122 58.07 42.30 0.14
N PHE A 1123 56.91 42.30 -0.52
CA PHE A 1123 55.65 42.74 0.08
C PHE A 1123 55.24 41.83 1.25
N LEU A 1124 55.37 40.50 1.09
CA LEU A 1124 55.14 39.53 2.16
C LEU A 1124 56.13 39.68 3.32
N ALA A 1125 57.40 39.99 3.05
CA ALA A 1125 58.42 40.21 4.10
C ALA A 1125 58.13 41.49 4.92
N VAL A 1126 57.69 42.58 4.29
CA VAL A 1126 57.28 43.82 4.99
C VAL A 1126 56.03 43.59 5.84
N LEU A 1127 55.07 42.82 5.32
CA LEU A 1127 53.85 42.46 6.05
C LEU A 1127 54.18 41.56 7.27
N LEU A 1128 55.15 40.66 7.12
CA LEU A 1128 55.67 39.83 8.21
C LEU A 1128 56.38 40.68 9.28
N CYS A 1129 57.18 41.68 8.89
CA CYS A 1129 57.84 42.60 9.84
C CYS A 1129 56.83 43.46 10.61
N ILE A 1130 55.76 43.93 9.97
CA ILE A 1130 54.67 44.69 10.63
C ILE A 1130 53.95 43.80 11.66
N VAL A 1131 53.67 42.55 11.30
CA VAL A 1131 53.05 41.56 12.20
C VAL A 1131 53.98 41.19 13.36
N ILE A 1132 55.29 41.03 13.13
CA ILE A 1132 56.28 40.76 14.18
C ILE A 1132 56.41 41.94 15.14
N CYS A 1133 56.38 43.19 14.65
CA CYS A 1133 56.36 44.39 15.50
C CYS A 1133 55.05 44.51 16.31
N TYR A 1134 53.91 44.15 15.72
CA TYR A 1134 52.60 44.11 16.39
C TYR A 1134 52.53 43.03 17.49
N ILE A 1135 53.15 41.88 17.25
CA ILE A 1135 53.18 40.76 18.22
C ILE A 1135 54.12 41.08 19.39
N ARG A 1136 55.20 41.84 19.17
CA ARG A 1136 56.17 42.19 20.23
C ARG A 1136 55.67 43.29 21.19
N SER A 1137 54.55 43.96 20.90
CA SER A 1137 54.03 45.08 21.69
C SER A 1137 52.84 44.75 22.60
N ARG A 1138 52.54 43.47 22.88
CA ARG A 1138 51.48 43.08 23.83
C ARG A 1138 52.07 42.45 25.11
N PRO A 1139 51.66 42.90 26.32
CA PRO A 1139 51.94 42.18 27.56
C PRO A 1139 50.95 41.02 27.79
N ASP A 1140 51.44 40.06 28.57
CA ASP A 1140 50.97 38.68 28.81
C ASP A 1140 49.51 38.43 29.23
N GLY A 1141 49.02 37.21 28.93
CA GLY A 1141 47.77 36.71 29.50
C GLY A 1141 47.22 35.35 28.99
N VAL A 1142 48.02 34.28 29.07
CA VAL A 1142 47.67 32.88 29.45
C VAL A 1142 46.59 32.05 28.67
N TYR A 1143 47.12 31.14 27.82
CA TYR A 1143 46.83 29.72 27.46
C TYR A 1143 45.46 29.05 27.75
N LYS A 1144 44.89 28.13 26.93
CA LYS A 1144 45.42 26.87 26.35
C LYS A 1144 44.55 26.41 25.16
N THR A 1145 45.05 26.30 23.92
CA THR A 1145 45.70 25.18 23.18
C THR A 1145 44.78 24.03 22.69
N ASN A 1146 44.55 23.80 21.38
CA ASN A 1146 45.46 23.29 20.28
C ASN A 1146 45.55 21.72 20.32
N GLU A 1147 45.59 20.87 19.29
CA GLU A 1147 46.04 20.84 17.86
C GLU A 1147 45.36 19.63 17.15
N ASN A 1148 45.12 19.54 15.82
CA ASN A 1148 46.04 19.47 14.67
C ASN A 1148 47.09 18.31 14.78
N VAL A 1149 47.56 17.57 13.76
CA VAL A 1149 47.25 17.33 12.33
C VAL A 1149 48.36 16.39 11.75
N VAL A 1150 48.13 15.81 10.55
CA VAL A 1150 49.07 15.18 9.55
C VAL A 1150 49.87 13.89 9.92
N PRO A 1151 50.65 13.23 8.99
CA PRO A 1151 50.75 13.31 7.50
C PRO A 1151 50.96 11.96 6.75
N TYR A 1152 50.79 11.93 5.42
CA TYR A 1152 51.90 11.91 4.42
C TYR A 1152 51.41 11.61 3.00
N SER A 1153 52.10 12.23 2.04
CA SER A 1153 51.96 12.08 0.59
C SER A 1153 53.22 11.48 -0.03
N SER A 1154 53.21 11.36 -1.36
CA SER A 1154 54.35 11.26 -2.30
C SER A 1154 54.66 9.83 -2.76
N LYS A 1155 55.09 9.54 -3.99
CA LYS A 1155 55.72 10.36 -5.03
C LYS A 1155 55.77 9.59 -6.37
N SER A 1156 56.02 10.35 -7.43
CA SER A 1156 56.32 10.05 -8.83
C SER A 1156 57.61 9.25 -9.13
N VAL A 1157 57.72 8.72 -10.36
CA VAL A 1157 58.81 8.89 -11.38
C VAL A 1157 59.13 7.58 -12.19
N GLU A 1158 58.89 7.63 -13.52
CA GLU A 1158 59.64 7.12 -14.73
C GLU A 1158 60.52 5.83 -14.73
N PRO A 1159 61.06 5.35 -15.89
CA PRO A 1159 60.52 5.13 -17.25
C PRO A 1159 60.96 3.75 -17.87
N LEU A 1160 60.47 3.38 -19.08
CA LEU A 1160 61.22 2.79 -20.24
C LEU A 1160 60.36 1.90 -21.18
N VAL A 1161 60.23 2.39 -22.42
CA VAL A 1161 60.25 1.75 -23.76
C VAL A 1161 60.18 0.20 -23.90
N HIS A 1162 59.17 -0.33 -24.61
CA HIS A 1162 59.30 -1.03 -25.92
C HIS A 1162 57.94 -1.48 -26.53
N GLU A 1163 57.79 -1.16 -27.83
CA GLU A 1163 57.14 -1.90 -28.93
C GLU A 1163 55.68 -2.44 -28.87
N HIS A 1164 54.84 -1.77 -29.69
CA HIS A 1164 53.70 -2.20 -30.53
C HIS A 1164 53.57 -3.69 -30.97
N PRO A 1165 52.43 -4.11 -31.59
CA PRO A 1165 51.02 -3.94 -31.22
C PRO A 1165 50.17 -5.23 -31.49
N TYR A 1166 48.89 -5.22 -31.08
CA TYR A 1166 47.70 -5.70 -31.83
C TYR A 1166 46.62 -6.39 -30.99
N SER A 1167 45.44 -5.78 -31.11
CA SER A 1167 44.11 -6.38 -31.28
C SER A 1167 43.29 -6.78 -30.06
N LYS A 1168 41.99 -6.47 -30.21
CA LYS A 1168 40.82 -7.00 -29.47
C LYS A 1168 40.65 -6.44 -28.07
N GLU A 1169 39.48 -6.27 -27.48
CA GLU A 1169 38.06 -6.34 -27.84
C GLU A 1169 37.35 -5.95 -26.51
N TYR A 1170 36.15 -5.38 -26.61
CA TYR A 1170 35.05 -5.51 -25.64
C TYR A 1170 35.10 -4.93 -24.19
N PHE A 1171 33.96 -4.30 -23.87
CA PHE A 1171 33.19 -4.33 -22.62
C PHE A 1171 33.90 -4.14 -21.28
N CYS A 1172 33.60 -3.02 -20.61
CA CYS A 1172 32.56 -2.93 -19.58
C CYS A 1172 32.27 -1.46 -19.28
#